data_AF-Q8SRG7-F1
#
_entry.id   AF-Q8SRG7-F1
#
_cell.length_a   1.000
_cell.length_b   1.000
_cell.length_c   1.000
_cell.angle_alpha   90.00
_cell.angle_beta   90.00
_cell.angle_gamma   90.00
#
_symmetry.space_group_name_H-M   'P 1'
#
loop_
_entity.id
_entity.type
_entity.pdbx_description
1 polymer ?
#
loop_
_entity_poly.entity_id
_entity_poly.type
_entity_poly.pdbx_seq_one_letter_code
_entity_poly.pdbx_strand_id
1 'polypeptide(L)'
;MGDSSSEEVINISRREHQVARKRVLEDLFEEDEREISEESISSIDYGDRDSLFFEIFGTGEEYRYVLESDPHEVAEEAGRCDEPTPESKTVDLDKVYEYAANNMRTRTESLKKIIELVGRGYTIHFALLHSGIEDVGIEEGYEVVDIFDEYREFVDLKEKMRRRYGNDKLLQDIEGIQGLKWYSAYKKHLDKDLSLPDELLSAEDFCENIKAKKKIHEPRNSSFLSDFANEDKLIQRISLHPVFRSALYTVFRNHGIRSEKNGLDVRDDVMKRDLVDFYLSDISSEDPWNRYRERIIRSSAEKAAKEAIVPLVLKETDLREMKRRVFVEAVDRIVNGSIGIKGDGTHVCGVTREKKYLKAVTVNFEGDLVDYITVKEEEKDELLRFIEKFDPCCVAVSGSTTSIRYLMKDLSPWNPVYVESRLAHTKAEDTYSFCCNIARIIQCPEIEYSDMLEKGIVYIQQQILPRNVMVETIRKGILTAISIVGVDVNYLLNNRRKEGLLSLIPTSSSLKSSLSDLRCVMKLEDLKDLCESEVEYDNLVTYIRVHPRVLSRVSGSEILDATPVHPKNYDVVRKLCTDLCNEEGVDEKNLDPVKKALSNAKELLKTSRPKILECGDPLTIDVYKTLVDGDRPIYSGLPDHLVFKELTGCDESLIGKVVEGRISKCGNTYYLLDSNATPAAIYIRKNRGQQELFLNQLVTVRIEYMNDFLLSYTASIAVSEQKKPNHSRFMTHPLFKDLNSEQSEEYLKDHSSSILLRRSRKDCSPVVVLKVSDGIYIHMKIQEAEKYYYKGNSYDDLDEFISRVAKKMLTNFKNIKNHKYYFENEEKLLDYLNQGGSYIRYGFCLSRKYPGKLCMLYRDGRNHKEYITVDEHLVYEGRNFASLDEFVRYRKSL
;
A
#
# COMPACT_ATOMS: atom_id res chain seq x y z
N MET A 1 -49.58 -15.25 50.34
CA MET A 1 -48.77 -15.54 51.53
C MET A 1 -47.59 -16.37 51.06
N GLY A 2 -46.38 -15.82 51.25
CA GLY A 2 -45.10 -16.51 51.44
C GLY A 2 -44.65 -17.57 50.42
N ASP A 3 -43.82 -17.12 49.48
CA ASP A 3 -42.95 -17.92 48.61
C ASP A 3 -41.85 -18.69 49.36
N SER A 4 -41.51 -19.88 48.84
CA SER A 4 -40.15 -20.43 48.72
C SER A 4 -40.22 -21.86 48.15
N SER A 5 -39.72 -22.05 46.92
CA SER A 5 -39.40 -23.36 46.32
C SER A 5 -38.38 -23.13 45.20
N SER A 6 -37.35 -23.92 44.96
CA SER A 6 -36.74 -25.08 45.62
C SER A 6 -35.46 -25.35 44.81
N GLU A 7 -34.33 -25.55 45.50
CA GLU A 7 -33.02 -25.90 44.95
C GLU A 7 -32.93 -27.41 44.64
N GLU A 8 -32.28 -27.78 43.54
CA GLU A 8 -31.58 -29.07 43.32
C GLU A 8 -30.27 -28.76 42.58
N VAL A 9 -29.11 -28.68 43.25
CA VAL A 9 -28.16 -29.77 43.63
C VAL A 9 -27.50 -30.45 42.42
N ILE A 10 -26.24 -30.08 42.15
CA ILE A 10 -25.27 -30.97 41.48
C ILE A 10 -23.99 -31.05 42.33
N ASN A 11 -23.58 -32.30 42.56
CA ASN A 11 -22.53 -32.79 43.45
C ASN A 11 -21.13 -32.21 43.21
N ILE A 12 -20.51 -31.75 44.30
CA ILE A 12 -19.07 -31.49 44.41
C ILE A 12 -18.43 -32.69 45.13
N SER A 13 -17.52 -33.41 44.46
CA SER A 13 -16.59 -34.34 45.11
C SER A 13 -15.16 -33.79 45.05
N ARG A 14 -14.61 -33.50 46.22
CA ARG A 14 -13.24 -33.07 46.52
C ARG A 14 -12.21 -34.21 46.37
N ARG A 15 -10.95 -33.84 46.09
CA ARG A 15 -9.67 -34.19 46.75
C ARG A 15 -8.50 -33.83 45.81
N GLU A 16 -7.31 -33.37 46.19
CA GLU A 16 -6.65 -32.91 47.42
C GLU A 16 -5.31 -32.25 46.99
N HIS A 17 -4.71 -31.45 47.86
CA HIS A 17 -3.55 -30.57 47.63
C HIS A 17 -2.26 -31.20 47.06
N GLN A 18 -1.52 -30.44 46.23
CA GLN A 18 -0.04 -30.47 46.22
C GLN A 18 0.61 -29.12 45.85
N VAL A 19 1.15 -28.47 46.89
CA VAL A 19 2.41 -27.69 46.97
C VAL A 19 2.86 -26.86 45.76
N ALA A 20 2.79 -25.53 45.94
CA ALA A 20 3.50 -24.55 45.11
C ALA A 20 5.03 -24.73 45.20
N ARG A 21 5.67 -25.05 44.08
CA ARG A 21 7.13 -24.88 43.89
C ARG A 21 7.38 -23.67 42.99
N LYS A 22 8.02 -22.65 43.56
CA LYS A 22 8.74 -21.62 42.79
C LYS A 22 9.74 -22.35 41.87
N ARG A 23 9.61 -22.20 40.55
CA ARG A 23 10.71 -22.47 39.62
C ARG A 23 11.30 -21.16 39.16
N VAL A 24 12.63 -21.16 39.22
CA VAL A 24 13.56 -20.07 38.96
C VAL A 24 13.65 -19.87 37.44
N LEU A 25 13.70 -18.61 37.02
CA LEU A 25 13.78 -18.12 35.64
C LEU A 25 15.19 -18.26 35.04
N GLU A 26 15.86 -19.41 35.22
CA GLU A 26 17.26 -19.59 34.74
C GLU A 26 17.47 -20.70 33.70
N ASP A 27 16.44 -21.47 33.32
CA ASP A 27 16.60 -22.59 32.35
C ASP A 27 16.17 -22.24 30.89
N LEU A 28 16.12 -20.97 30.51
CA LEU A 28 15.74 -20.53 29.15
C LEU A 28 16.93 -20.18 28.24
N PHE A 29 18.17 -20.33 28.73
CA PHE A 29 19.39 -19.99 27.99
C PHE A 29 20.50 -21.03 28.16
N GLU A 30 20.19 -22.30 27.93
CA GLU A 30 21.23 -23.31 27.64
C GLU A 30 21.14 -23.69 26.15
N GLU A 31 22.12 -23.21 25.40
CA GLU A 31 22.42 -23.59 24.02
C GLU A 31 23.00 -25.02 24.02
N ASP A 32 22.27 -25.98 23.46
CA ASP A 32 22.83 -27.29 23.11
C ASP A 32 23.11 -27.34 21.60
N GLU A 33 24.41 -27.26 21.28
CA GLU A 33 24.99 -27.57 19.99
C GLU A 33 24.69 -29.03 19.59
N ARG A 34 23.90 -29.23 18.52
CA ARG A 34 23.91 -30.48 17.74
C ARG A 34 23.85 -30.18 16.26
N GLU A 35 24.91 -30.60 15.57
CA GLU A 35 25.01 -30.69 14.11
C GLU A 35 23.84 -31.51 13.55
N ILE A 36 23.04 -30.91 12.66
CA ILE A 36 22.06 -31.63 11.85
C ILE A 36 22.33 -31.32 10.38
N SER A 37 22.62 -32.40 9.67
CA SER A 37 22.91 -32.49 8.25
C SER A 37 21.80 -31.95 7.35
N GLU A 38 22.22 -31.27 6.28
CA GLU A 38 21.41 -30.92 5.13
C GLU A 38 20.94 -32.18 4.38
N GLU A 39 19.80 -32.73 4.76
CA GLU A 39 18.91 -33.51 3.90
C GLU A 39 17.65 -33.82 4.71
N SER A 40 16.47 -33.64 4.10
CA SER A 40 15.11 -33.85 4.67
C SER A 40 14.53 -32.74 5.57
N ILE A 41 14.19 -31.60 4.97
CA ILE A 41 13.03 -30.79 5.40
C ILE A 41 12.05 -30.72 4.22
N SER A 42 11.44 -31.86 3.91
CA SER A 42 10.19 -31.91 3.17
C SER A 42 9.21 -32.67 4.06
N SER A 43 8.04 -32.09 4.30
CA SER A 43 7.00 -32.51 5.25
C SER A 43 7.23 -32.10 6.71
N ILE A 44 7.09 -30.81 6.99
CA ILE A 44 6.52 -30.38 8.27
C ILE A 44 5.09 -29.97 7.96
N ASP A 45 4.15 -30.75 8.49
CA ASP A 45 2.72 -30.54 8.38
C ASP A 45 2.35 -29.25 9.14
N TYR A 46 1.75 -28.29 8.46
CA TYR A 46 1.51 -26.95 8.98
C TYR A 46 0.32 -26.86 9.96
N GLY A 47 -0.32 -27.99 10.30
CA GLY A 47 -1.52 -28.02 11.16
C GLY A 47 -1.30 -27.75 12.65
N ASP A 48 -0.11 -28.06 13.19
CA ASP A 48 0.09 -28.06 14.66
C ASP A 48 0.47 -26.69 15.26
N ARG A 49 0.77 -25.66 14.44
CA ARG A 49 1.05 -24.31 14.97
C ARG A 49 -0.19 -23.52 15.33
N ASP A 50 -1.33 -23.82 14.72
CA ASP A 50 -2.58 -23.11 14.98
C ASP A 50 -3.12 -23.47 16.37
N SER A 51 -3.00 -24.74 16.79
CA SER A 51 -3.43 -25.21 18.11
C SER A 51 -2.74 -24.47 19.25
N LEU A 52 -1.40 -24.34 19.21
CA LEU A 52 -0.65 -23.67 20.28
C LEU A 52 -0.88 -22.15 20.27
N PHE A 53 -1.11 -21.56 19.09
CA PHE A 53 -1.42 -20.14 18.94
C PHE A 53 -2.78 -19.78 19.53
N PHE A 54 -3.81 -20.59 19.26
CA PHE A 54 -5.14 -20.44 19.87
C PHE A 54 -5.16 -20.77 21.37
N GLU A 55 -4.28 -21.66 21.83
CA GLU A 55 -4.15 -21.99 23.26
C GLU A 55 -3.45 -20.89 24.07
N ILE A 56 -2.50 -20.15 23.47
CA ILE A 56 -1.77 -19.06 24.13
C ILE A 56 -2.51 -17.71 24.02
N PHE A 57 -3.12 -17.42 22.86
CA PHE A 57 -3.71 -16.10 22.58
C PHE A 57 -5.24 -16.09 22.47
N GLY A 58 -5.89 -17.25 22.61
CA GLY A 58 -7.33 -17.37 22.44
C GLY A 58 -7.77 -17.20 20.98
N THR A 59 -9.07 -17.41 20.72
CA THR A 59 -9.67 -17.28 19.37
C THR A 59 -9.96 -15.84 18.94
N GLY A 60 -9.69 -14.87 19.82
CA GLY A 60 -10.08 -13.47 19.65
C GLY A 60 -11.53 -13.17 20.06
N GLU A 61 -12.42 -14.18 20.14
CA GLU A 61 -13.80 -13.99 20.63
C GLU A 61 -13.85 -13.67 22.12
N GLU A 62 -12.86 -14.13 22.88
CA GLU A 62 -12.73 -13.88 24.32
C GLU A 62 -12.56 -12.39 24.63
N TYR A 63 -12.13 -11.55 23.69
CA TYR A 63 -11.93 -10.12 23.93
C TYR A 63 -13.13 -9.25 23.52
N ARG A 64 -14.26 -9.83 23.05
CA ARG A 64 -15.47 -9.08 22.65
C ARG A 64 -16.02 -8.21 23.78
N TYR A 65 -15.93 -8.67 25.04
CA TYR A 65 -16.43 -7.93 26.20
C TYR A 65 -15.64 -6.66 26.51
N VAL A 66 -14.46 -6.44 25.90
CA VAL A 66 -13.64 -5.23 26.11
C VAL A 66 -14.07 -4.08 25.19
N LEU A 67 -14.82 -4.36 24.12
CA LEU A 67 -15.22 -3.37 23.11
C LEU A 67 -16.74 -3.16 23.01
N GLU A 68 -17.54 -3.93 23.76
CA GLU A 68 -19.00 -3.80 23.76
C GLU A 68 -19.49 -3.10 25.02
N SER A 69 -20.41 -2.15 24.81
CA SER A 69 -21.14 -1.49 25.88
C SER A 69 -22.16 -2.48 26.46
N ASP A 70 -22.12 -2.69 27.77
CA ASP A 70 -23.03 -3.45 28.64
C ASP A 70 -23.50 -4.86 28.18
N PRO A 71 -23.13 -5.95 28.88
CA PRO A 71 -23.51 -7.35 28.56
C PRO A 71 -25.01 -7.68 28.62
N HIS A 72 -25.87 -6.74 29.01
CA HIS A 72 -27.30 -6.98 29.22
C HIS A 72 -28.15 -6.91 27.95
N GLU A 73 -27.63 -6.43 26.81
CA GLU A 73 -28.39 -6.35 25.56
C GLU A 73 -28.18 -7.57 24.63
N VAL A 74 -27.09 -8.32 24.78
CA VAL A 74 -26.76 -9.47 23.90
C VAL A 74 -27.47 -10.76 24.33
N ALA A 75 -27.82 -10.90 25.62
CA ALA A 75 -28.46 -12.11 26.15
C ALA A 75 -29.92 -12.29 25.71
N GLU A 76 -30.62 -11.23 25.26
CA GLU A 76 -31.98 -11.34 24.70
C GLU A 76 -31.99 -11.75 23.22
N GLU A 77 -30.88 -11.61 22.49
CA GLU A 77 -30.82 -11.92 21.04
C GLU A 77 -30.46 -13.38 20.73
N ALA A 78 -29.84 -14.11 21.66
CA ALA A 78 -29.45 -15.51 21.44
C ALA A 78 -30.61 -16.53 21.55
N GLY A 79 -31.83 -16.08 21.87
CA GLY A 79 -32.99 -16.95 22.19
C GLY A 79 -34.08 -17.09 21.11
N ARG A 80 -33.96 -16.46 19.93
CA ARG A 80 -34.98 -16.55 18.86
C ARG A 80 -34.35 -16.62 17.47
N CYS A 81 -33.78 -17.78 17.14
CA CYS A 81 -33.50 -18.15 15.76
C CYS A 81 -34.52 -19.21 15.35
N ASP A 82 -35.56 -18.78 14.62
CA ASP A 82 -36.29 -19.53 13.60
C ASP A 82 -37.49 -18.68 13.15
N GLU A 83 -37.23 -17.63 12.35
CA GLU A 83 -38.23 -17.06 11.44
C GLU A 83 -37.59 -16.90 10.05
N PRO A 84 -38.32 -17.24 8.97
CA PRO A 84 -37.79 -17.22 7.62
C PRO A 84 -37.48 -15.79 7.16
N THR A 85 -36.44 -15.67 6.34
CA THR A 85 -36.07 -14.46 5.59
C THR A 85 -37.32 -13.81 4.99
N PRO A 86 -37.58 -12.51 5.25
CA PRO A 86 -38.76 -11.87 4.71
C PRO A 86 -38.63 -11.75 3.19
N GLU A 87 -39.57 -12.37 2.47
CA GLU A 87 -39.86 -12.08 1.07
C GLU A 87 -39.93 -10.56 0.87
N SER A 88 -39.40 -10.08 -0.26
CA SER A 88 -39.17 -8.67 -0.55
C SER A 88 -40.42 -7.82 -0.30
N LYS A 89 -40.47 -7.13 0.83
CA LYS A 89 -41.43 -6.04 1.05
C LYS A 89 -41.20 -5.03 -0.07
N THR A 90 -42.22 -4.77 -0.89
CA THR A 90 -42.18 -3.75 -1.94
C THR A 90 -41.81 -2.41 -1.30
N VAL A 91 -40.63 -1.89 -1.65
CA VAL A 91 -40.12 -0.63 -1.10
C VAL A 91 -40.89 0.53 -1.73
N ASP A 92 -41.41 1.41 -0.89
CA ASP A 92 -42.13 2.63 -1.32
C ASP A 92 -41.12 3.66 -1.85
N LEU A 93 -41.07 3.82 -3.17
CA LEU A 93 -40.08 4.66 -3.85
C LEU A 93 -40.20 6.14 -3.48
N ASP A 94 -41.41 6.63 -3.19
CA ASP A 94 -41.62 8.02 -2.79
C ASP A 94 -40.99 8.28 -1.42
N LYS A 95 -41.05 7.32 -0.49
CA LYS A 95 -40.39 7.44 0.82
C LYS A 95 -38.88 7.27 0.75
N VAL A 96 -38.37 6.42 -0.15
CA VAL A 96 -36.92 6.34 -0.41
C VAL A 96 -36.42 7.66 -0.96
N TYR A 97 -37.19 8.28 -1.85
CA TYR A 97 -36.88 9.60 -2.38
C TYR A 97 -36.83 10.68 -1.29
N GLU A 98 -37.85 10.75 -0.42
CA GLU A 98 -37.84 11.67 0.72
C GLU A 98 -36.62 11.44 1.63
N TYR A 99 -36.30 10.17 1.92
CA TYR A 99 -35.13 9.82 2.72
C TYR A 99 -33.82 10.24 2.04
N ALA A 100 -33.68 10.00 0.73
CA ALA A 100 -32.50 10.36 -0.04
C ALA A 100 -32.33 11.88 -0.14
N ALA A 101 -33.42 12.62 -0.41
CA ALA A 101 -33.41 14.09 -0.51
C ALA A 101 -32.96 14.76 0.80
N ASN A 102 -33.23 14.14 1.94
CA ASN A 102 -32.79 14.64 3.25
C ASN A 102 -31.32 14.32 3.57
N ASN A 103 -30.73 13.32 2.91
CA ASN A 103 -29.39 12.81 3.24
C ASN A 103 -28.33 13.06 2.16
N MET A 104 -28.73 13.49 0.96
CA MET A 104 -27.86 13.77 -0.19
C MET A 104 -27.88 15.25 -0.59
N ARG A 105 -26.81 15.68 -1.29
CA ARG A 105 -26.67 17.03 -1.86
C ARG A 105 -26.90 17.04 -3.38
N THR A 106 -27.80 16.19 -3.88
CA THR A 106 -28.03 16.00 -5.32
C THR A 106 -29.28 16.77 -5.79
N ARG A 107 -29.31 17.17 -7.08
CA ARG A 107 -30.49 17.81 -7.68
C ARG A 107 -31.72 16.90 -7.62
N THR A 108 -32.85 17.49 -7.27
CA THR A 108 -34.15 16.88 -6.96
C THR A 108 -34.71 16.02 -8.11
N GLU A 109 -34.49 16.41 -9.37
CA GLU A 109 -35.02 15.73 -10.57
C GLU A 109 -34.18 14.51 -10.98
N SER A 110 -32.86 14.67 -11.12
CA SER A 110 -31.93 13.56 -11.42
C SER A 110 -32.05 12.44 -10.37
N LEU A 111 -32.12 12.80 -9.08
CA LEU A 111 -32.27 11.84 -7.99
C LEU A 111 -33.55 11.02 -8.11
N LYS A 112 -34.67 11.66 -8.46
CA LYS A 112 -35.96 10.96 -8.61
C LYS A 112 -35.90 9.92 -9.73
N LYS A 113 -35.31 10.30 -10.87
CA LYS A 113 -35.15 9.41 -12.03
C LYS A 113 -34.24 8.22 -11.73
N ILE A 114 -33.14 8.42 -10.99
CA ILE A 114 -32.25 7.33 -10.56
C ILE A 114 -33.01 6.36 -9.65
N ILE A 115 -33.71 6.87 -8.64
CA ILE A 115 -34.48 6.04 -7.69
C ILE A 115 -35.58 5.24 -8.41
N GLU A 116 -36.25 5.84 -9.41
CA GLU A 116 -37.24 5.13 -10.23
C GLU A 116 -36.60 3.99 -11.04
N LEU A 117 -35.45 4.23 -11.67
CA LEU A 117 -34.75 3.22 -12.48
C LEU A 117 -34.19 2.09 -11.60
N VAL A 118 -33.49 2.43 -10.51
CA VAL A 118 -32.94 1.44 -9.56
C VAL A 118 -34.08 0.65 -8.92
N GLY A 119 -35.19 1.31 -8.56
CA GLY A 119 -36.39 0.68 -8.01
C GLY A 119 -37.06 -0.32 -8.98
N ARG A 120 -36.89 -0.13 -10.29
CA ARG A 120 -37.34 -1.07 -11.35
C ARG A 120 -36.35 -2.21 -11.62
N GLY A 121 -35.19 -2.21 -10.97
CA GLY A 121 -34.16 -3.24 -11.13
C GLY A 121 -33.08 -2.91 -12.17
N TYR A 122 -33.04 -1.70 -12.72
CA TYR A 122 -31.92 -1.28 -13.56
C TYR A 122 -30.65 -1.08 -12.74
N THR A 123 -29.48 -1.40 -13.31
CA THR A 123 -28.20 -1.12 -12.67
C THR A 123 -27.91 0.38 -12.64
N ILE A 124 -27.10 0.81 -11.66
CA ILE A 124 -26.67 2.20 -11.59
C ILE A 124 -25.88 2.63 -12.83
N HIS A 125 -25.13 1.70 -13.44
CA HIS A 125 -24.38 1.93 -14.68
C HIS A 125 -25.32 2.23 -15.84
N PHE A 126 -26.38 1.44 -16.02
CA PHE A 126 -27.39 1.72 -17.05
C PHE A 126 -28.08 3.07 -16.80
N ALA A 127 -28.48 3.32 -15.56
CA ALA A 127 -29.18 4.55 -15.19
C ALA A 127 -28.34 5.80 -15.48
N LEU A 128 -27.05 5.80 -15.11
CA LEU A 128 -26.19 6.96 -15.29
C LEU A 128 -25.63 7.10 -16.71
N LEU A 129 -25.20 6.00 -17.35
CA LEU A 129 -24.49 6.07 -18.63
C LEU A 129 -25.42 6.12 -19.84
N HIS A 130 -26.67 5.67 -19.72
CA HIS A 130 -27.52 5.41 -20.88
C HIS A 130 -28.90 6.07 -20.83
N SER A 131 -29.26 6.72 -19.72
CA SER A 131 -30.58 7.33 -19.54
C SER A 131 -30.59 8.87 -19.64
N GLY A 132 -29.46 9.52 -19.97
CA GLY A 132 -29.34 10.97 -20.09
C GLY A 132 -29.59 11.70 -18.76
N ILE A 133 -28.92 11.24 -17.69
CA ILE A 133 -28.99 11.85 -16.36
C ILE A 133 -27.79 12.78 -16.20
N GLU A 134 -28.05 14.07 -15.99
CA GLU A 134 -27.00 15.07 -15.80
C GLU A 134 -26.64 15.26 -14.32
N ASP A 135 -25.42 15.77 -14.09
CA ASP A 135 -24.90 16.24 -12.81
C ASP A 135 -24.78 15.20 -11.68
N VAL A 136 -24.79 13.91 -12.00
CA VAL A 136 -24.59 12.83 -11.02
C VAL A 136 -23.43 11.95 -11.44
N GLY A 137 -22.37 11.93 -10.62
CA GLY A 137 -21.22 11.05 -10.81
C GLY A 137 -21.51 9.61 -10.37
N ILE A 138 -20.65 8.67 -10.79
CA ILE A 138 -20.79 7.25 -10.41
C ILE A 138 -20.70 7.02 -8.89
N GLU A 139 -19.86 7.79 -8.18
CA GLU A 139 -19.73 7.72 -6.72
C GLU A 139 -21.06 8.10 -6.05
N GLU A 140 -21.67 9.20 -6.47
CA GLU A 140 -22.97 9.68 -5.98
C GLU A 140 -24.10 8.69 -6.34
N GLY A 141 -24.03 8.07 -7.52
CA GLY A 141 -24.95 7.00 -7.90
C GLY A 141 -24.88 5.79 -6.97
N TYR A 142 -23.68 5.37 -6.56
CA TYR A 142 -23.53 4.32 -5.56
C TYR A 142 -23.98 4.75 -4.16
N GLU A 143 -23.87 6.04 -3.81
CA GLU A 143 -24.48 6.55 -2.57
C GLU A 143 -26.01 6.40 -2.62
N VAL A 144 -26.66 6.58 -3.78
CA VAL A 144 -28.10 6.30 -3.94
C VAL A 144 -28.39 4.81 -3.69
N VAL A 145 -27.57 3.90 -4.22
CA VAL A 145 -27.73 2.45 -3.99
C VAL A 145 -27.57 2.13 -2.50
N ASP A 146 -26.54 2.69 -1.84
CA ASP A 146 -26.32 2.49 -0.40
C ASP A 146 -27.51 3.03 0.43
N ILE A 147 -28.17 4.09 -0.03
CA ILE A 147 -29.39 4.63 0.61
C ILE A 147 -30.57 3.68 0.53
N PHE A 148 -30.73 2.88 -0.53
CA PHE A 148 -31.80 1.86 -0.57
C PHE A 148 -31.62 0.83 0.54
N ASP A 149 -30.37 0.40 0.78
CA ASP A 149 -30.06 -0.55 1.85
C ASP A 149 -30.19 0.09 3.24
N GLU A 150 -29.70 1.33 3.40
CA GLU A 150 -29.85 2.10 4.64
C GLU A 150 -31.32 2.37 4.98
N TYR A 151 -32.15 2.68 3.99
CA TYR A 151 -33.59 2.90 4.18
C TYR A 151 -34.30 1.63 4.64
N ARG A 152 -33.93 0.46 4.11
CA ARG A 152 -34.45 -0.83 4.57
C ARG A 152 -34.08 -1.07 6.04
N GLU A 153 -32.81 -0.86 6.40
CA GLU A 153 -32.34 -0.96 7.79
C GLU A 153 -33.09 0.03 8.71
N PHE A 154 -33.29 1.26 8.25
CA PHE A 154 -34.04 2.28 8.97
C PHE A 154 -35.49 1.86 9.26
N VAL A 155 -36.21 1.34 8.26
CA VAL A 155 -37.60 0.89 8.42
C VAL A 155 -37.66 -0.26 9.43
N ASP A 156 -36.78 -1.25 9.32
CA ASP A 156 -36.73 -2.40 10.22
C ASP A 156 -36.38 -1.99 11.65
N LEU A 157 -35.39 -1.09 11.82
CA LEU A 157 -35.00 -0.58 13.14
C LEU A 157 -36.12 0.26 13.77
N LYS A 158 -36.80 1.10 12.98
CA LYS A 158 -37.94 1.91 13.47
C LYS A 158 -39.08 1.01 13.93
N GLU A 159 -39.34 -0.08 13.22
CA GLU A 159 -40.35 -1.07 13.61
C GLU A 159 -39.96 -1.80 14.91
N LYS A 160 -38.69 -2.22 15.06
CA LYS A 160 -38.17 -2.80 16.31
C LYS A 160 -38.32 -1.85 17.49
N MET A 161 -37.95 -0.57 17.33
CA MET A 161 -38.09 0.44 18.38
C MET A 161 -39.57 0.70 18.75
N ARG A 162 -40.47 0.68 17.76
CA ARG A 162 -41.91 0.82 17.99
C ARG A 162 -42.47 -0.34 18.82
N ARG A 163 -41.98 -1.57 18.59
CA ARG A 163 -42.36 -2.75 19.40
C ARG A 163 -41.84 -2.64 20.84
N ARG A 164 -40.63 -2.12 21.05
CA ARG A 164 -40.00 -2.01 22.38
C ARG A 164 -40.56 -0.86 23.23
N TYR A 165 -40.80 0.31 22.64
CA TYR A 165 -41.17 1.54 23.37
C TYR A 165 -42.59 2.07 23.08
N GLY A 166 -43.35 1.42 22.19
CA GLY A 166 -44.71 1.84 21.82
C GLY A 166 -44.76 2.99 20.80
N ASN A 167 -45.95 3.61 20.67
CA ASN A 167 -46.18 4.74 19.76
C ASN A 167 -45.78 6.08 20.44
N ASP A 168 -44.49 6.34 20.54
CA ASP A 168 -43.97 7.64 20.98
C ASP A 168 -44.01 8.67 19.84
N LYS A 169 -44.43 9.91 20.14
CA LYS A 169 -44.37 11.06 19.23
C LYS A 169 -42.93 11.32 18.76
N LEU A 170 -41.95 11.25 19.66
CA LEU A 170 -40.54 11.47 19.32
C LEU A 170 -40.00 10.41 18.34
N LEU A 171 -40.46 9.16 18.46
CA LEU A 171 -40.07 8.08 17.53
C LEU A 171 -40.63 8.32 16.12
N GLN A 172 -41.83 8.89 16.01
CA GLN A 172 -42.40 9.27 14.71
C GLN A 172 -41.55 10.36 14.04
N ASP A 173 -41.07 11.32 14.85
CA ASP A 173 -40.30 12.48 14.43
C ASP A 173 -38.86 12.18 13.99
N ILE A 174 -38.35 10.96 14.21
CA ILE A 174 -37.01 10.57 13.75
C ILE A 174 -37.06 10.12 12.29
N GLU A 175 -36.29 10.83 11.46
CA GLU A 175 -36.23 10.66 9.99
C GLU A 175 -34.94 9.99 9.49
N GLY A 176 -33.98 9.71 10.38
CA GLY A 176 -32.68 9.13 9.99
C GLY A 176 -32.23 8.01 10.92
N ILE A 177 -31.39 7.11 10.38
CA ILE A 177 -30.91 5.92 11.10
C ILE A 177 -30.08 6.25 12.35
N GLN A 178 -29.25 7.29 12.29
CA GLN A 178 -28.44 7.72 13.45
C GLN A 178 -29.32 8.26 14.59
N GLY A 179 -30.40 8.98 14.24
CA GLY A 179 -31.40 9.42 15.21
C GLY A 179 -32.05 8.25 15.95
N LEU A 180 -32.35 7.15 15.26
CA LEU A 180 -32.89 5.94 15.88
C LEU A 180 -31.87 5.27 16.81
N LYS A 181 -30.59 5.26 16.43
CA LYS A 181 -29.50 4.74 17.27
C LYS A 181 -29.34 5.55 18.56
N TRP A 182 -29.57 6.87 18.53
CA TRP A 182 -29.53 7.73 19.71
C TRP A 182 -30.81 7.69 20.56
N TYR A 183 -31.94 7.29 19.98
CA TYR A 183 -33.24 7.27 20.66
C TYR A 183 -33.25 6.35 21.89
N SER A 184 -32.67 5.16 21.79
CA SER A 184 -32.60 4.21 22.93
C SER A 184 -31.80 4.78 24.10
N ALA A 185 -30.67 5.42 23.82
CA ALA A 185 -29.83 6.08 24.83
C ALA A 185 -30.58 7.24 25.50
N TYR A 186 -31.26 8.08 24.72
CA TYR A 186 -32.06 9.17 25.25
C TYR A 186 -33.21 8.68 26.15
N LYS A 187 -33.88 7.59 25.78
CA LYS A 187 -34.97 7.00 26.57
C LYS A 187 -34.54 6.55 27.97
N LYS A 188 -33.32 6.03 28.12
CA LYS A 188 -32.76 5.66 29.44
C LYS A 188 -32.62 6.87 30.39
N HIS A 189 -32.62 8.10 29.86
CA HIS A 189 -32.46 9.33 30.63
C HIS A 189 -33.76 10.13 30.81
N LEU A 190 -34.89 9.67 30.27
CA LEU A 190 -36.17 10.40 30.29
C LEU A 190 -36.82 10.43 31.68
N ASP A 191 -36.59 9.41 32.51
CA ASP A 191 -37.26 9.19 33.82
C ASP A 191 -36.83 10.16 34.95
N LYS A 192 -36.16 11.26 34.61
CA LYS A 192 -35.77 12.30 35.58
C LYS A 192 -36.52 13.58 35.23
N ASP A 193 -37.63 13.84 35.92
CA ASP A 193 -38.33 15.12 35.83
C ASP A 193 -37.39 16.26 36.27
N LEU A 194 -37.17 17.22 35.38
CA LEU A 194 -36.45 18.47 35.68
C LEU A 194 -37.49 19.59 35.82
N SER A 195 -37.57 20.20 37.00
CA SER A 195 -38.30 21.47 37.15
C SER A 195 -37.44 22.60 36.55
N LEU A 196 -37.90 23.20 35.46
CA LEU A 196 -37.20 24.26 34.74
C LEU A 196 -37.79 25.64 35.08
N PRO A 197 -36.96 26.71 35.19
CA PRO A 197 -37.43 28.09 35.22
C PRO A 197 -38.13 28.47 33.90
N ASP A 198 -39.08 29.41 33.98
CA ASP A 198 -39.83 29.96 32.82
C ASP A 198 -38.91 30.62 31.77
N GLU A 199 -37.71 31.03 32.17
CA GLU A 199 -36.70 31.67 31.32
C GLU A 199 -35.87 30.67 30.51
N LEU A 200 -36.03 29.36 30.71
CA LEU A 200 -35.37 28.30 29.97
C LEU A 200 -36.42 27.42 29.26
N LEU A 201 -36.08 26.93 28.07
CA LEU A 201 -36.91 25.95 27.36
C LEU A 201 -36.60 24.53 27.84
N SER A 202 -37.60 23.65 27.76
CA SER A 202 -37.34 22.22 27.85
C SER A 202 -36.51 21.75 26.65
N ALA A 203 -35.87 20.58 26.78
CA ALA A 203 -35.12 20.01 25.66
C ALA A 203 -36.05 19.69 24.48
N GLU A 204 -37.28 19.31 24.79
CA GLU A 204 -38.34 18.95 23.86
C GLU A 204 -38.83 20.19 23.08
N ASP A 205 -39.15 21.29 23.78
CA ASP A 205 -39.59 22.54 23.14
C ASP A 205 -38.49 23.14 22.25
N PHE A 206 -37.24 23.11 22.72
CA PHE A 206 -36.10 23.55 21.91
C PHE A 206 -35.92 22.71 20.66
N CYS A 207 -36.03 21.39 20.77
CA CYS A 207 -35.88 20.51 19.61
C CYS A 207 -37.04 20.65 18.62
N GLU A 208 -38.23 21.02 19.09
CA GLU A 208 -39.35 21.38 18.20
C GLU A 208 -39.04 22.67 17.41
N ASN A 209 -38.40 23.67 18.03
CA ASN A 209 -37.92 24.87 17.31
C ASN A 209 -36.90 24.53 16.22
N ILE A 210 -35.91 23.67 16.54
CA ILE A 210 -34.90 23.21 15.57
C ILE A 210 -35.57 22.50 14.39
N LYS A 211 -36.49 21.56 14.68
CA LYS A 211 -37.19 20.79 13.65
C LYS A 211 -38.01 21.69 12.72
N ALA A 212 -38.76 22.63 13.31
CA ALA A 212 -39.58 23.57 12.55
C ALA A 212 -38.77 24.66 11.83
N LYS A 213 -37.46 24.77 12.12
CA LYS A 213 -36.58 25.85 11.67
C LYS A 213 -37.18 27.23 11.96
N LYS A 214 -37.92 27.34 13.07
CA LYS A 214 -38.63 28.55 13.51
C LYS A 214 -38.76 28.52 15.03
N LYS A 215 -38.69 29.69 15.68
CA LYS A 215 -39.05 29.85 17.09
C LYS A 215 -40.57 29.68 17.26
N ILE A 216 -41.01 28.46 17.59
CA ILE A 216 -42.40 28.17 17.98
C ILE A 216 -42.57 28.48 19.47
N HIS A 217 -41.58 28.07 20.27
CA HIS A 217 -41.51 28.29 21.69
C HIS A 217 -40.45 29.35 22.00
N GLU A 218 -40.81 30.34 22.80
CA GLU A 218 -39.90 31.40 23.22
C GLU A 218 -39.76 31.42 24.74
N PRO A 219 -38.52 31.50 25.27
CA PRO A 219 -38.32 31.60 26.70
C PRO A 219 -38.80 32.95 27.23
N ARG A 220 -39.37 32.97 28.44
CA ARG A 220 -39.78 34.22 29.08
C ARG A 220 -38.56 35.05 29.48
N ASN A 221 -38.78 36.36 29.62
CA ASN A 221 -37.72 37.29 29.98
C ASN A 221 -37.97 37.86 31.37
N SER A 222 -36.97 37.79 32.24
CA SER A 222 -36.99 38.40 33.56
C SER A 222 -35.72 39.22 33.80
N SER A 223 -35.81 40.23 34.66
CA SER A 223 -34.72 41.17 34.93
C SER A 223 -33.66 40.63 35.92
N PHE A 224 -33.90 39.45 36.51
CA PHE A 224 -33.06 38.86 37.56
C PHE A 224 -32.57 37.48 37.12
N LEU A 225 -31.25 37.31 37.07
CA LEU A 225 -30.61 36.01 36.81
C LEU A 225 -30.50 35.24 38.13
N SER A 226 -31.17 34.09 38.24
CA SER A 226 -30.99 33.15 39.34
C SER A 226 -30.21 31.91 38.87
N ASP A 227 -29.20 31.49 39.62
CA ASP A 227 -28.40 30.30 39.28
C ASP A 227 -29.28 29.04 39.26
N PHE A 228 -29.27 28.32 38.13
CA PHE A 228 -30.01 27.07 37.97
C PHE A 228 -29.16 25.86 38.39
N ALA A 229 -29.45 25.31 39.58
CA ALA A 229 -28.67 24.22 40.20
C ALA A 229 -28.60 22.92 39.38
N ASN A 230 -29.46 22.73 38.37
CA ASN A 230 -29.49 21.53 37.52
C ASN A 230 -29.03 21.81 36.08
N GLU A 231 -28.23 22.86 35.85
CA GLU A 231 -27.68 23.22 34.52
C GLU A 231 -27.05 22.03 33.80
N ASP A 232 -26.19 21.26 34.50
CA ASP A 232 -25.53 20.09 33.93
C ASP A 232 -26.49 18.99 33.46
N LYS A 233 -27.63 18.82 34.15
CA LYS A 233 -28.65 17.84 33.76
C LYS A 233 -29.42 18.29 32.52
N LEU A 234 -29.69 19.60 32.40
CA LEU A 234 -30.30 20.17 31.20
C LEU A 234 -29.34 20.05 30.01
N ILE A 235 -28.06 20.40 30.20
CA ILE A 235 -27.01 20.23 29.18
C ILE A 235 -26.94 18.76 28.74
N GLN A 236 -26.95 17.81 29.68
CA GLN A 236 -26.95 16.39 29.37
C GLN A 236 -28.21 15.95 28.59
N ARG A 237 -29.39 16.45 28.97
CA ARG A 237 -30.66 16.11 28.30
C ARG A 237 -30.69 16.63 26.87
N ILE A 238 -30.26 17.88 26.64
CA ILE A 238 -30.13 18.46 25.30
C ILE A 238 -29.08 17.70 24.48
N SER A 239 -27.90 17.44 25.06
CA SER A 239 -26.80 16.75 24.35
C SER A 239 -27.14 15.33 23.92
N LEU A 240 -28.08 14.67 24.59
CA LEU A 240 -28.56 13.31 24.27
C LEU A 240 -29.77 13.30 23.33
N HIS A 241 -30.46 14.42 23.16
CA HIS A 241 -31.71 14.47 22.40
C HIS A 241 -31.47 14.10 20.92
N PRO A 242 -32.20 13.12 20.34
CA PRO A 242 -31.94 12.62 18.98
C PRO A 242 -32.05 13.70 17.89
N VAL A 243 -33.03 14.60 18.00
CA VAL A 243 -33.22 15.72 17.05
C VAL A 243 -32.06 16.71 17.14
N PHE A 244 -31.63 17.07 18.36
CA PHE A 244 -30.47 17.96 18.56
C PHE A 244 -29.19 17.35 17.99
N ARG A 245 -28.92 16.07 18.30
CA ARG A 245 -27.76 15.35 17.75
C ARG A 245 -27.81 15.24 16.22
N SER A 246 -28.99 15.04 15.63
CA SER A 246 -29.15 14.96 14.17
C SER A 246 -28.91 16.31 13.49
N ALA A 247 -29.39 17.40 14.09
CA ALA A 247 -29.11 18.75 13.61
C ALA A 247 -27.61 19.08 13.73
N LEU A 248 -27.01 18.77 14.88
CA LEU A 248 -25.58 18.96 15.12
C LEU A 248 -24.72 18.13 14.15
N TYR A 249 -25.07 16.86 13.93
CA TYR A 249 -24.44 15.99 12.93
C TYR A 249 -24.49 16.61 11.53
N THR A 250 -25.64 17.14 11.12
CA THR A 250 -25.79 17.80 9.82
C THR A 250 -24.88 19.03 9.70
N VAL A 251 -24.78 19.83 10.76
CA VAL A 251 -23.88 21.01 10.80
C VAL A 251 -22.42 20.58 10.65
N PHE A 252 -21.95 19.59 11.43
CA PHE A 252 -20.57 19.11 11.34
C PHE A 252 -20.25 18.41 10.02
N ARG A 253 -21.17 17.59 9.50
CA ARG A 253 -21.03 16.95 8.17
C ARG A 253 -20.93 17.99 7.07
N ASN A 254 -21.65 19.12 7.18
CA ASN A 254 -21.73 20.10 6.11
C ASN A 254 -20.69 21.22 6.16
N HIS A 255 -20.30 21.63 7.37
CA HIS A 255 -19.47 22.81 7.63
C HIS A 255 -18.23 22.52 8.49
N GLY A 256 -17.98 21.26 8.83
CA GLY A 256 -16.82 20.85 9.62
C GLY A 256 -15.50 21.07 8.88
N ILE A 257 -14.52 21.65 9.58
CA ILE A 257 -13.16 21.90 9.10
C ILE A 257 -12.20 21.18 10.04
N ARG A 258 -11.22 20.44 9.48
CA ARG A 258 -10.23 19.72 10.29
C ARG A 258 -9.39 20.70 11.12
N SER A 259 -9.25 20.40 12.41
CA SER A 259 -8.55 21.22 13.40
C SER A 259 -7.60 20.37 14.21
N GLU A 260 -6.38 20.85 14.45
CA GLU A 260 -5.36 20.13 15.21
C GLU A 260 -5.75 19.90 16.68
N LYS A 261 -6.63 20.74 17.24
CA LYS A 261 -7.00 20.69 18.67
C LYS A 261 -8.18 19.77 18.96
N ASN A 262 -9.22 19.83 18.13
CA ASN A 262 -10.50 19.17 18.38
C ASN A 262 -10.84 18.09 17.33
N GLY A 263 -9.95 17.85 16.37
CA GLY A 263 -10.20 16.99 15.21
C GLY A 263 -11.05 17.67 14.14
N LEU A 264 -12.23 18.19 14.51
CA LEU A 264 -13.16 18.86 13.60
C LEU A 264 -13.82 20.06 14.31
N ASP A 265 -13.78 21.24 13.70
CA ASP A 265 -14.40 22.47 14.21
C ASP A 265 -15.39 23.05 13.19
N VAL A 266 -16.37 23.83 13.65
CA VAL A 266 -17.34 24.54 12.81
C VAL A 266 -17.25 26.04 13.13
N ARG A 267 -17.43 26.89 12.11
CA ARG A 267 -17.43 28.34 12.32
C ARG A 267 -18.56 28.78 13.23
N ASP A 268 -18.28 29.77 14.07
CA ASP A 268 -19.20 30.23 15.11
C ASP A 268 -20.52 30.80 14.56
N ASP A 269 -20.47 31.49 13.41
CA ASP A 269 -21.63 32.05 12.72
C ASP A 269 -22.64 30.97 12.31
N VAL A 270 -22.15 29.80 11.88
CA VAL A 270 -22.97 28.66 11.48
C VAL A 270 -23.63 28.02 12.69
N MET A 271 -22.86 27.78 13.76
CA MET A 271 -23.39 27.23 15.02
C MET A 271 -24.45 28.15 15.62
N LYS A 272 -24.23 29.46 15.53
CA LYS A 272 -25.18 30.45 16.03
C LYS A 272 -26.49 30.41 15.24
N ARG A 273 -26.40 30.51 13.91
CA ARG A 273 -27.54 30.52 12.99
C ARG A 273 -28.37 29.23 13.05
N ASP A 274 -27.71 28.08 13.08
CA ASP A 274 -28.37 26.78 12.87
C ASP A 274 -28.82 26.11 14.17
N LEU A 275 -28.34 26.58 15.34
CA LEU A 275 -28.66 25.98 16.64
C LEU A 275 -28.98 27.01 17.72
N VAL A 276 -28.07 27.95 17.99
CA VAL A 276 -28.18 28.86 19.16
C VAL A 276 -29.39 29.79 19.02
N ASP A 277 -29.59 30.38 17.84
CA ASP A 277 -30.63 31.37 17.61
C ASP A 277 -32.04 30.80 17.87
N PHE A 278 -32.24 29.48 17.75
CA PHE A 278 -33.52 28.81 18.06
C PHE A 278 -33.84 28.69 19.55
N TYR A 279 -32.88 29.00 20.44
CA TYR A 279 -33.07 29.04 21.89
C TYR A 279 -33.13 30.46 22.45
N LEU A 280 -32.67 31.47 21.70
CA LEU A 280 -32.58 32.84 22.17
C LEU A 280 -33.92 33.59 22.10
N SER A 281 -34.14 34.47 23.06
CA SER A 281 -35.23 35.45 23.01
C SER A 281 -34.89 36.62 22.07
N ASP A 282 -35.88 37.37 21.64
CA ASP A 282 -35.70 38.55 20.77
C ASP A 282 -35.11 39.78 21.49
N ILE A 283 -34.73 39.64 22.76
CA ILE A 283 -34.01 40.68 23.51
C ILE A 283 -32.55 40.78 23.04
N SER A 284 -31.91 41.93 23.29
CA SER A 284 -30.47 42.17 23.04
C SER A 284 -29.59 40.97 23.38
N SER A 285 -28.59 40.70 22.54
CA SER A 285 -27.56 39.68 22.80
C SER A 285 -26.71 39.96 24.04
N GLU A 286 -26.73 41.20 24.52
CA GLU A 286 -26.06 41.63 25.75
C GLU A 286 -26.83 41.27 27.02
N ASP A 287 -28.06 40.75 26.89
CA ASP A 287 -28.88 40.35 28.02
C ASP A 287 -28.28 39.15 28.79
N PRO A 288 -28.23 39.19 30.14
CA PRO A 288 -27.67 38.12 30.94
C PRO A 288 -28.30 36.75 30.69
N TRP A 289 -29.61 36.67 30.43
CA TRP A 289 -30.29 35.41 30.12
C TRP A 289 -29.92 34.91 28.74
N ASN A 290 -29.86 35.76 27.71
CA ASN A 290 -29.42 35.32 26.37
C ASN A 290 -27.97 34.80 26.39
N ARG A 291 -27.06 35.44 27.14
CA ARG A 291 -25.69 34.91 27.34
C ARG A 291 -25.68 33.57 28.08
N TYR A 292 -26.54 33.41 29.10
CA TYR A 292 -26.66 32.17 29.86
C TYR A 292 -27.22 31.03 29.01
N ARG A 293 -28.27 31.29 28.21
CA ARG A 293 -28.87 30.37 27.24
C ARG A 293 -27.87 29.93 26.17
N GLU A 294 -27.14 30.88 25.59
CA GLU A 294 -26.09 30.61 24.61
C GLU A 294 -25.02 29.68 25.21
N ARG A 295 -24.60 29.91 26.46
CA ARG A 295 -23.67 29.03 27.16
C ARG A 295 -24.20 27.59 27.28
N ILE A 296 -25.45 27.41 27.71
CA ILE A 296 -26.07 26.08 27.84
C ILE A 296 -26.03 25.33 26.50
N ILE A 297 -26.42 25.99 25.40
CA ILE A 297 -26.44 25.35 24.08
C ILE A 297 -25.04 25.04 23.58
N ARG A 298 -24.07 25.95 23.78
CA ARG A 298 -22.67 25.71 23.41
C ARG A 298 -22.08 24.54 24.19
N SER A 299 -22.28 24.48 25.50
CA SER A 299 -21.81 23.35 26.32
C SER A 299 -22.51 22.04 25.94
N SER A 300 -23.80 22.08 25.57
CA SER A 300 -24.53 20.91 25.07
C SER A 300 -23.99 20.42 23.73
N ALA A 301 -23.68 21.35 22.83
CA ALA A 301 -23.09 21.07 21.53
C ALA A 301 -21.67 20.51 21.68
N GLU A 302 -20.82 21.12 22.51
CA GLU A 302 -19.46 20.64 22.79
C GLU A 302 -19.47 19.21 23.35
N LYS A 303 -20.37 18.94 24.30
CA LYS A 303 -20.53 17.59 24.88
C LYS A 303 -20.96 16.57 23.82
N ALA A 304 -22.03 16.85 23.08
CA ALA A 304 -22.51 15.96 22.02
C ALA A 304 -21.46 15.76 20.90
N ALA A 305 -20.75 16.84 20.54
CA ALA A 305 -19.70 16.84 19.53
C ALA A 305 -18.56 15.90 19.94
N LYS A 306 -18.06 16.03 21.16
CA LYS A 306 -16.96 15.21 21.67
C LYS A 306 -17.34 13.75 21.86
N GLU A 307 -18.54 13.47 22.39
CA GLU A 307 -18.96 12.11 22.73
C GLU A 307 -19.40 11.28 21.54
N ALA A 308 -20.06 11.89 20.54
CA ALA A 308 -20.73 11.13 19.48
C ALA A 308 -20.49 11.69 18.07
N ILE A 309 -20.61 13.00 17.86
CA ILE A 309 -20.70 13.55 16.50
C ILE A 309 -19.34 13.61 15.80
N VAL A 310 -18.32 14.21 16.42
CA VAL A 310 -16.98 14.35 15.80
C VAL A 310 -16.36 12.99 15.49
N PRO A 311 -16.34 12.01 16.42
CA PRO A 311 -15.82 10.67 16.12
C PRO A 311 -16.57 10.00 14.95
N LEU A 312 -17.89 10.14 14.88
CA LEU A 312 -18.72 9.57 13.82
C LEU A 312 -18.41 10.22 12.47
N VAL A 313 -18.42 11.56 12.39
CA VAL A 313 -18.18 12.29 11.13
C VAL A 313 -16.77 12.05 10.61
N LEU A 314 -15.75 12.03 11.49
CA LEU A 314 -14.38 11.72 11.09
C LEU A 314 -14.28 10.29 10.55
N LYS A 315 -14.85 9.31 11.27
CA LYS A 315 -14.88 7.90 10.84
C LYS A 315 -15.55 7.74 9.47
N GLU A 316 -16.69 8.38 9.25
CA GLU A 316 -17.41 8.33 7.96
C GLU A 316 -16.63 9.01 6.84
N THR A 317 -15.99 10.16 7.12
CA THR A 317 -15.19 10.90 6.14
C THR A 317 -13.96 10.10 5.72
N ASP A 318 -13.22 9.54 6.69
CA ASP A 318 -12.06 8.69 6.43
C ASP A 318 -12.50 7.43 5.68
N LEU A 319 -13.62 6.81 6.06
CA LEU A 319 -14.17 5.65 5.37
C LEU A 319 -14.52 5.95 3.91
N ARG A 320 -15.17 7.10 3.65
CA ARG A 320 -15.51 7.54 2.28
C ARG A 320 -14.24 7.75 1.45
N GLU A 321 -13.22 8.43 1.99
CA GLU A 321 -11.96 8.66 1.28
C GLU A 321 -11.23 7.33 0.98
N MET A 322 -11.21 6.40 1.94
CA MET A 322 -10.62 5.08 1.75
C MET A 322 -11.36 4.26 0.70
N LYS A 323 -12.70 4.20 0.77
CA LYS A 323 -13.53 3.54 -0.26
C LYS A 323 -13.23 4.11 -1.64
N ARG A 324 -13.15 5.44 -1.75
CA ARG A 324 -12.84 6.14 -3.00
C ARG A 324 -11.48 5.74 -3.56
N ARG A 325 -10.43 5.68 -2.73
CA ARG A 325 -9.10 5.23 -3.19
C ARG A 325 -9.14 3.81 -3.74
N VAL A 326 -9.74 2.87 -3.02
CA VAL A 326 -9.86 1.46 -3.46
C VAL A 326 -10.69 1.36 -4.74
N PHE A 327 -11.79 2.10 -4.83
CA PHE A 327 -12.66 2.15 -6.01
C PHE A 327 -11.89 2.63 -7.25
N VAL A 328 -11.21 3.78 -7.15
CA VAL A 328 -10.44 4.35 -8.26
C VAL A 328 -9.31 3.40 -8.68
N GLU A 329 -8.62 2.79 -7.72
CA GLU A 329 -7.52 1.84 -8.00
C GLU A 329 -8.02 0.55 -8.68
N ALA A 330 -9.24 0.10 -8.37
CA ALA A 330 -9.87 -1.02 -9.05
C ALA A 330 -10.29 -0.66 -10.49
N VAL A 331 -10.84 0.55 -10.68
CA VAL A 331 -11.22 1.06 -12.00
C VAL A 331 -10.00 1.23 -12.90
N ASP A 332 -8.94 1.89 -12.40
CA ASP A 332 -7.72 2.19 -13.13
C ASP A 332 -7.04 0.92 -13.67
N ARG A 333 -6.91 -0.11 -12.82
CA ARG A 333 -6.29 -1.39 -13.21
C ARG A 333 -7.00 -2.08 -14.37
N ILE A 334 -8.33 -1.94 -14.47
CA ILE A 334 -9.06 -2.49 -15.61
C ILE A 334 -8.96 -1.51 -16.78
N VAL A 335 -9.41 -0.27 -16.64
CA VAL A 335 -9.50 0.68 -17.76
C VAL A 335 -8.16 0.84 -18.47
N ASN A 336 -7.07 1.02 -17.72
CA ASN A 336 -5.73 1.30 -18.24
C ASN A 336 -4.82 0.07 -18.31
N GLY A 337 -5.23 -1.10 -17.81
CA GLY A 337 -4.35 -2.26 -17.67
C GLY A 337 -4.26 -3.22 -18.85
N SER A 338 -5.01 -3.02 -19.94
CA SER A 338 -5.02 -3.94 -21.08
C SER A 338 -4.21 -3.45 -22.28
N ILE A 339 -3.56 -4.37 -22.98
CA ILE A 339 -2.92 -4.13 -24.29
C ILE A 339 -3.92 -3.99 -25.46
N GLY A 340 -5.22 -3.92 -25.15
CA GLY A 340 -6.32 -3.84 -26.08
C GLY A 340 -6.79 -5.21 -26.57
N ILE A 341 -7.97 -5.25 -27.19
CA ILE A 341 -8.60 -6.48 -27.67
C ILE A 341 -7.77 -7.08 -28.81
N LYS A 342 -7.38 -8.35 -28.66
CA LYS A 342 -6.65 -9.12 -29.67
C LYS A 342 -7.52 -10.24 -30.23
N GLY A 343 -7.33 -10.54 -31.51
CA GLY A 343 -8.10 -11.58 -32.20
C GLY A 343 -7.48 -12.97 -32.06
N ASP A 344 -8.21 -13.96 -32.57
CA ASP A 344 -7.73 -15.33 -32.71
C ASP A 344 -6.36 -15.40 -33.41
N GLY A 345 -5.51 -16.32 -32.97
CA GLY A 345 -4.12 -16.47 -33.43
C GLY A 345 -3.09 -15.50 -32.83
N THR A 346 -3.48 -14.64 -31.89
CA THR A 346 -2.53 -13.76 -31.18
C THR A 346 -1.95 -14.43 -29.94
N HIS A 347 -0.69 -14.10 -29.65
CA HIS A 347 0.04 -14.60 -28.49
C HIS A 347 0.56 -13.46 -27.62
N VAL A 348 0.60 -13.70 -26.32
CA VAL A 348 1.27 -12.85 -25.33
C VAL A 348 2.30 -13.69 -24.60
N CYS A 349 3.49 -13.14 -24.36
CA CYS A 349 4.55 -13.86 -23.64
C CYS A 349 4.76 -13.24 -22.26
N GLY A 350 4.73 -14.04 -21.20
CA GLY A 350 5.09 -13.64 -19.85
C GLY A 350 6.51 -14.07 -19.53
N VAL A 351 7.37 -13.13 -19.12
CA VAL A 351 8.79 -13.36 -18.89
C VAL A 351 9.20 -12.86 -17.51
N THR A 352 10.02 -13.64 -16.82
CA THR A 352 10.63 -13.25 -15.54
C THR A 352 12.07 -13.70 -15.46
N ARG A 353 12.78 -13.12 -14.50
CA ARG A 353 14.12 -13.54 -14.10
C ARG A 353 14.08 -14.09 -12.69
N GLU A 354 14.58 -15.31 -12.55
CA GLU A 354 14.76 -15.96 -11.27
C GLU A 354 16.23 -16.34 -11.09
N LYS A 355 16.94 -15.61 -10.21
CA LYS A 355 18.38 -15.79 -9.98
C LYS A 355 19.18 -15.66 -11.29
N LYS A 356 19.74 -16.78 -11.78
CA LYS A 356 20.52 -16.89 -13.03
C LYS A 356 19.74 -17.51 -14.18
N TYR A 357 18.44 -17.73 -14.01
CA TYR A 357 17.57 -18.32 -15.01
C TYR A 357 16.57 -17.30 -15.53
N LEU A 358 16.30 -17.37 -16.81
CA LEU A 358 15.23 -16.64 -17.48
C LEU A 358 14.13 -17.64 -17.79
N LYS A 359 12.90 -17.31 -17.40
CA LYS A 359 11.72 -18.15 -17.63
C LYS A 359 10.74 -17.37 -18.48
N ALA A 360 10.17 -18.04 -19.47
CA ALA A 360 9.16 -17.47 -20.33
C ALA A 360 8.02 -18.45 -20.59
N VAL A 361 6.84 -17.89 -20.77
CA VAL A 361 5.61 -18.61 -21.04
C VAL A 361 4.85 -17.89 -22.14
N THR A 362 4.36 -18.63 -23.13
CA THR A 362 3.46 -18.10 -24.15
C THR A 362 2.03 -18.52 -23.87
N VAL A 363 1.12 -17.55 -23.87
CA VAL A 363 -0.32 -17.79 -23.79
C VAL A 363 -0.99 -17.40 -25.11
N ASN A 364 -2.05 -18.14 -25.48
CA ASN A 364 -2.86 -17.83 -26.66
C ASN A 364 -3.86 -16.69 -26.37
N PHE A 365 -4.72 -16.37 -27.33
CA PHE A 365 -5.72 -15.32 -27.17
C PHE A 365 -6.69 -15.60 -25.99
N GLU A 366 -7.10 -16.84 -25.75
CA GLU A 366 -7.98 -17.24 -24.62
C GLU A 366 -7.26 -17.18 -23.25
N GLY A 367 -5.94 -16.93 -23.28
CA GLY A 367 -5.06 -16.94 -22.13
C GLY A 367 -4.72 -18.37 -21.64
N ASP A 368 -4.95 -19.38 -22.46
CA ASP A 368 -4.48 -20.75 -22.23
C ASP A 368 -2.97 -20.85 -22.52
N LEU A 369 -2.28 -21.67 -21.72
CA LEU A 369 -0.85 -21.94 -21.86
C LEU A 369 -0.59 -22.70 -23.17
N VAL A 370 0.32 -22.19 -24.00
CA VAL A 370 0.73 -22.83 -25.26
C VAL A 370 2.06 -23.57 -25.09
N ASP A 371 3.09 -22.88 -24.61
CA ASP A 371 4.45 -23.40 -24.49
C ASP A 371 5.22 -22.61 -23.42
N TYR A 372 6.32 -23.17 -22.91
CA TYR A 372 7.17 -22.52 -21.91
C TYR A 372 8.63 -22.92 -22.06
N ILE A 373 9.54 -22.09 -21.55
CA ILE A 373 10.98 -22.35 -21.56
C ILE A 373 11.65 -21.83 -20.29
N THR A 374 12.70 -22.53 -19.86
CA THR A 374 13.68 -22.05 -18.88
C THR A 374 15.06 -22.12 -19.51
N VAL A 375 15.78 -21.00 -19.50
CA VAL A 375 17.17 -20.93 -20.00
C VAL A 375 18.07 -20.30 -18.95
N LYS A 376 19.36 -20.60 -18.99
CA LYS A 376 20.34 -19.84 -18.20
C LYS A 376 20.52 -18.45 -18.81
N GLU A 377 20.91 -17.48 -18.00
CA GLU A 377 21.17 -16.11 -18.46
C GLU A 377 22.28 -16.04 -19.53
N GLU A 378 23.20 -17.00 -19.54
CA GLU A 378 24.24 -17.17 -20.56
C GLU A 378 23.71 -17.67 -21.91
N GLU A 379 22.56 -18.37 -21.91
CA GLU A 379 21.91 -19.00 -23.07
C GLU A 379 20.73 -18.13 -23.57
N LYS A 380 20.81 -16.83 -23.36
CA LYS A 380 19.76 -15.84 -23.63
C LYS A 380 19.24 -15.86 -25.08
N ASP A 381 20.07 -16.24 -26.04
CA ASP A 381 19.67 -16.35 -27.45
C ASP A 381 18.59 -17.42 -27.66
N GLU A 382 18.55 -18.46 -26.83
CA GLU A 382 17.50 -19.48 -26.89
C GLU A 382 16.14 -18.93 -26.46
N LEU A 383 16.12 -18.05 -25.45
CA LEU A 383 14.91 -17.33 -25.06
C LEU A 383 14.40 -16.45 -26.20
N LEU A 384 15.30 -15.72 -26.87
CA LEU A 384 14.91 -14.85 -27.97
C LEU A 384 14.32 -15.65 -29.15
N ARG A 385 14.92 -16.80 -29.50
CA ARG A 385 14.37 -17.72 -30.51
C ARG A 385 13.01 -18.31 -30.11
N PHE A 386 12.83 -18.62 -28.81
CA PHE A 386 11.54 -19.07 -28.30
C PHE A 386 10.47 -18.00 -28.47
N ILE A 387 10.77 -16.74 -28.15
CA ILE A 387 9.82 -15.62 -28.31
C ILE A 387 9.53 -15.38 -29.80
N GLU A 388 10.57 -15.38 -30.64
CA GLU A 388 10.45 -15.20 -32.09
C GLU A 388 9.57 -16.26 -32.76
N LYS A 389 9.63 -17.53 -32.29
CA LYS A 389 8.78 -18.63 -32.78
C LYS A 389 7.29 -18.31 -32.72
N PHE A 390 6.85 -17.56 -31.70
CA PHE A 390 5.43 -17.26 -31.46
C PHE A 390 5.02 -15.85 -31.92
N ASP A 391 6.00 -14.99 -32.21
CA ASP A 391 5.83 -13.58 -32.58
C ASP A 391 4.74 -12.87 -31.74
N PRO A 392 4.91 -12.81 -30.40
CA PRO A 392 3.87 -12.29 -29.53
C PRO A 392 3.65 -10.79 -29.78
N CYS A 393 2.39 -10.36 -29.67
CA CYS A 393 2.06 -8.94 -29.85
C CYS A 393 2.59 -8.06 -28.72
N CYS A 394 2.92 -8.66 -27.58
CA CYS A 394 3.49 -7.99 -26.41
C CYS A 394 4.18 -9.01 -25.50
N VAL A 395 5.21 -8.55 -24.79
CA VAL A 395 5.88 -9.32 -23.75
C VAL A 395 5.64 -8.69 -22.38
N ALA A 396 4.87 -9.36 -21.53
CA ALA A 396 4.69 -9.00 -20.13
C ALA A 396 5.97 -9.37 -19.35
N VAL A 397 6.57 -8.41 -18.66
CA VAL A 397 7.79 -8.63 -17.88
C VAL A 397 7.54 -8.24 -16.42
N SER A 398 8.00 -9.05 -15.49
CA SER A 398 7.89 -8.74 -14.06
C SER A 398 8.94 -9.51 -13.24
N GLY A 399 9.04 -9.20 -11.94
CA GLY A 399 9.88 -9.93 -10.98
C GLY A 399 10.39 -9.03 -9.84
N SER A 400 11.49 -9.42 -9.19
CA SER A 400 11.87 -8.90 -7.87
C SER A 400 13.18 -8.10 -7.82
N THR A 401 13.86 -7.89 -8.95
CA THR A 401 15.15 -7.19 -8.96
C THR A 401 15.24 -6.16 -10.08
N THR A 402 16.06 -5.12 -9.90
CA THR A 402 16.31 -4.06 -10.89
C THR A 402 16.88 -4.58 -12.21
N SER A 403 17.44 -5.79 -12.21
CA SER A 403 18.01 -6.42 -13.41
C SER A 403 16.99 -6.69 -14.52
N ILE A 404 15.69 -6.68 -14.20
CA ILE A 404 14.58 -6.79 -15.15
C ILE A 404 14.64 -5.71 -16.23
N ARG A 405 15.16 -4.51 -15.94
CA ARG A 405 15.27 -3.46 -16.98
C ARG A 405 16.22 -3.82 -18.11
N TYR A 406 17.31 -4.54 -17.80
CA TYR A 406 18.20 -5.03 -18.85
C TYR A 406 17.49 -6.07 -19.72
N LEU A 407 16.72 -6.97 -19.09
CA LEU A 407 15.90 -7.94 -19.81
C LEU A 407 14.88 -7.25 -20.72
N MET A 408 14.15 -6.24 -20.21
CA MET A 408 13.21 -5.47 -21.03
C MET A 408 13.89 -4.80 -22.22
N LYS A 409 15.08 -4.21 -22.04
CA LYS A 409 15.82 -3.59 -23.16
C LYS A 409 16.06 -4.59 -24.29
N ASP A 410 16.44 -5.81 -23.95
CA ASP A 410 16.74 -6.83 -24.94
C ASP A 410 15.49 -7.44 -25.58
N LEU A 411 14.35 -7.36 -24.89
CA LEU A 411 13.04 -7.77 -25.39
C LEU A 411 12.33 -6.66 -26.20
N SER A 412 12.99 -5.52 -26.41
CA SER A 412 12.44 -4.36 -27.12
C SER A 412 11.77 -4.65 -28.48
N PRO A 413 12.19 -5.66 -29.29
CA PRO A 413 11.51 -5.97 -30.54
C PRO A 413 10.03 -6.37 -30.38
N TRP A 414 9.63 -6.87 -29.21
CA TRP A 414 8.27 -7.38 -28.94
C TRP A 414 7.50 -6.53 -27.91
N ASN A 415 7.78 -5.23 -27.86
CA ASN A 415 7.09 -4.24 -27.01
C ASN A 415 6.92 -4.70 -25.55
N PRO A 416 8.01 -4.78 -24.78
CA PRO A 416 7.98 -5.32 -23.43
C PRO A 416 7.34 -4.31 -22.47
N VAL A 417 6.31 -4.75 -21.75
CA VAL A 417 5.62 -3.95 -20.74
C VAL A 417 5.87 -4.53 -19.36
N TYR A 418 6.19 -3.66 -18.40
CA TYR A 418 6.36 -4.10 -17.02
C TYR A 418 4.99 -4.24 -16.35
N VAL A 419 4.75 -5.37 -15.68
CA VAL A 419 3.50 -5.70 -14.97
C VAL A 419 3.78 -5.86 -13.47
N GLU A 420 2.87 -5.37 -12.63
CA GLU A 420 2.98 -5.46 -11.16
C GLU A 420 3.18 -6.93 -10.71
N SER A 421 4.29 -7.18 -10.02
CA SER A 421 4.75 -8.51 -9.59
C SER A 421 3.93 -9.09 -8.44
N ARG A 422 3.54 -8.24 -7.48
CA ARG A 422 2.84 -8.64 -6.25
C ARG A 422 1.55 -9.39 -6.55
N LEU A 423 0.78 -8.89 -7.50
CA LEU A 423 -0.53 -9.46 -7.85
C LEU A 423 -0.38 -10.82 -8.51
N ALA A 424 0.54 -10.94 -9.46
CA ALA A 424 0.80 -12.20 -10.13
C ALA A 424 1.41 -13.24 -9.19
N HIS A 425 2.21 -12.84 -8.18
CA HIS A 425 2.70 -13.75 -7.14
C HIS A 425 1.56 -14.28 -6.25
N THR A 426 0.56 -13.45 -5.96
CA THR A 426 -0.55 -13.84 -5.06
C THR A 426 -1.36 -15.03 -5.61
N LYS A 427 -1.38 -15.20 -6.93
CA LYS A 427 -2.08 -16.28 -7.63
C LYS A 427 -1.14 -17.42 -8.10
N ALA A 428 0.18 -17.24 -7.98
CA ALA A 428 1.14 -18.16 -8.58
C ALA A 428 1.52 -19.29 -7.60
N GLU A 429 1.34 -20.53 -8.04
CA GLU A 429 1.88 -21.71 -7.35
C GLU A 429 3.37 -21.89 -7.63
N ASP A 430 3.79 -21.56 -8.86
CA ASP A 430 5.17 -21.63 -9.32
C ASP A 430 5.52 -20.47 -10.26
N THR A 431 6.77 -20.42 -10.72
CA THR A 431 7.25 -19.35 -11.60
C THR A 431 6.59 -19.35 -12.99
N TYR A 432 6.14 -20.50 -13.50
CA TYR A 432 5.46 -20.57 -14.79
C TYR A 432 4.03 -20.04 -14.68
N SER A 433 3.33 -20.38 -13.60
CA SER A 433 2.04 -19.79 -13.23
C SER A 433 2.18 -18.29 -13.03
N PHE A 434 3.27 -17.82 -12.42
CA PHE A 434 3.57 -16.38 -12.34
C PHE A 434 3.68 -15.74 -13.72
N CYS A 435 4.47 -16.31 -14.63
CA CYS A 435 4.60 -15.85 -16.00
C CYS A 435 3.26 -15.89 -16.77
N CYS A 436 2.45 -16.94 -16.58
CA CYS A 436 1.09 -16.98 -17.12
C CYS A 436 0.27 -15.79 -16.61
N ASN A 437 0.26 -15.57 -15.30
CA ASN A 437 -0.58 -14.56 -14.65
C ASN A 437 -0.23 -13.15 -15.14
N ILE A 438 1.04 -12.78 -15.27
CA ILE A 438 1.41 -11.44 -15.79
C ILE A 438 0.98 -11.25 -17.25
N ALA A 439 1.04 -12.30 -18.08
CA ALA A 439 0.59 -12.24 -19.46
C ALA A 439 -0.94 -12.08 -19.54
N ARG A 440 -1.66 -12.83 -18.71
CA ARG A 440 -3.13 -12.81 -18.66
C ARG A 440 -3.69 -11.50 -18.13
N ILE A 441 -3.06 -10.91 -17.10
CA ILE A 441 -3.50 -9.64 -16.49
C ILE A 441 -3.55 -8.53 -17.54
N ILE A 442 -2.53 -8.42 -18.39
CA ILE A 442 -2.51 -7.38 -19.42
C ILE A 442 -3.36 -7.72 -20.65
N GLN A 443 -3.73 -8.98 -20.83
CA GLN A 443 -4.55 -9.43 -21.95
C GLN A 443 -6.02 -9.11 -21.71
N CYS A 444 -6.56 -9.55 -20.57
CA CYS A 444 -7.94 -9.29 -20.16
C CYS A 444 -8.01 -9.09 -18.63
N PRO A 445 -7.71 -7.87 -18.14
CA PRO A 445 -7.71 -7.59 -16.70
C PRO A 445 -9.09 -7.81 -16.07
N GLU A 446 -10.18 -7.63 -16.82
CA GLU A 446 -11.55 -7.82 -16.36
C GLU A 446 -11.77 -9.23 -15.80
N ILE A 447 -11.32 -10.24 -16.54
CA ILE A 447 -11.46 -11.65 -16.14
C ILE A 447 -10.51 -11.97 -14.98
N GLU A 448 -9.25 -11.52 -15.08
CA GLU A 448 -8.25 -11.86 -14.05
C GLU A 448 -8.57 -11.26 -12.68
N TYR A 449 -8.95 -9.97 -12.63
CA TYR A 449 -9.32 -9.34 -11.36
C TYR A 449 -10.64 -9.87 -10.78
N SER A 450 -11.59 -10.24 -11.64
CA SER A 450 -12.85 -10.84 -11.20
C SER A 450 -12.65 -12.25 -10.64
N ASP A 451 -11.83 -13.08 -11.30
CA ASP A 451 -11.46 -14.43 -10.81
C ASP A 451 -10.70 -14.35 -9.48
N MET A 452 -9.82 -13.35 -9.30
CA MET A 452 -9.17 -13.12 -8.01
C MET A 452 -10.18 -12.78 -6.91
N LEU A 453 -11.14 -11.90 -7.19
CA LEU A 453 -12.16 -11.51 -6.22
C LEU A 453 -13.07 -12.69 -5.84
N GLU A 454 -13.47 -13.51 -6.83
CA GLU A 454 -14.27 -14.73 -6.61
C GLU A 454 -13.53 -15.75 -5.73
N LYS A 455 -12.23 -15.91 -5.93
CA LYS A 455 -11.36 -16.75 -5.08
C LYS A 455 -11.08 -16.14 -3.70
N GLY A 456 -11.68 -14.99 -3.38
CA GLY A 456 -11.51 -14.29 -2.12
C GLY A 456 -10.17 -13.59 -1.96
N ILE A 457 -9.40 -13.44 -3.04
CA ILE A 457 -8.09 -12.76 -3.05
C ILE A 457 -8.33 -11.25 -3.16
N VAL A 458 -8.02 -10.54 -2.08
CA VAL A 458 -8.08 -9.07 -2.07
C VAL A 458 -6.73 -8.49 -2.45
N TYR A 459 -6.64 -8.01 -3.69
CA TYR A 459 -5.40 -7.54 -4.31
C TYR A 459 -5.03 -6.09 -3.97
N ILE A 460 -5.99 -5.30 -3.46
CA ILE A 460 -5.75 -3.93 -2.97
C ILE A 460 -5.55 -3.98 -1.46
N GLN A 461 -4.30 -4.05 -1.01
CA GLN A 461 -3.99 -4.12 0.43
C GLN A 461 -3.80 -2.71 1.01
N GLN A 462 -4.89 -2.09 1.45
CA GLN A 462 -4.87 -0.95 2.37
C GLN A 462 -5.34 -1.43 3.75
N GLN A 463 -4.47 -1.35 4.77
CA GLN A 463 -4.59 -2.03 6.08
C GLN A 463 -5.79 -1.64 6.98
N ILE A 464 -6.83 -0.96 6.46
CA ILE A 464 -7.78 -0.22 7.32
C ILE A 464 -9.26 -0.52 7.01
N LEU A 465 -9.61 -1.08 5.85
CA LEU A 465 -11.01 -1.41 5.53
C LEU A 465 -11.40 -2.83 5.98
N PRO A 466 -12.59 -3.01 6.58
CA PRO A 466 -13.17 -4.34 6.79
C PRO A 466 -13.27 -5.11 5.47
N ARG A 467 -12.97 -6.42 5.49
CA ARG A 467 -12.87 -7.26 4.28
C ARG A 467 -14.13 -7.22 3.41
N ASN A 468 -15.32 -7.28 4.02
CA ASN A 468 -16.60 -7.21 3.33
C ASN A 468 -16.78 -5.88 2.56
N VAL A 469 -16.48 -4.75 3.22
CA VAL A 469 -16.55 -3.41 2.61
C VAL A 469 -15.54 -3.29 1.47
N MET A 470 -14.34 -3.83 1.66
CA MET A 470 -13.29 -3.82 0.65
C MET A 470 -13.68 -4.64 -0.59
N VAL A 471 -14.16 -5.87 -0.40
CA VAL A 471 -14.65 -6.73 -1.50
C VAL A 471 -15.78 -6.06 -2.28
N GLU A 472 -16.75 -5.46 -1.58
CA GLU A 472 -17.86 -4.76 -2.23
C GLU A 472 -17.40 -3.51 -2.97
N THR A 473 -16.46 -2.75 -2.41
CA THR A 473 -15.88 -1.58 -3.08
C THR A 473 -15.12 -1.97 -4.36
N ILE A 474 -14.36 -3.06 -4.31
CA ILE A 474 -13.65 -3.62 -5.47
C ILE A 474 -14.67 -4.10 -6.51
N ARG A 475 -15.71 -4.82 -6.11
CA ARG A 475 -16.81 -5.25 -6.99
C ARG A 475 -17.44 -4.06 -7.73
N LYS A 476 -17.80 -3.00 -7.00
CA LYS A 476 -18.34 -1.75 -7.58
C LYS A 476 -17.35 -1.10 -8.56
N GLY A 477 -16.05 -1.15 -8.26
CA GLY A 477 -14.98 -0.67 -9.15
C GLY A 477 -14.89 -1.48 -10.44
N ILE A 478 -14.88 -2.82 -10.35
CA ILE A 478 -14.85 -3.73 -11.50
C ILE A 478 -16.07 -3.49 -12.39
N LEU A 479 -17.29 -3.49 -11.83
CA LEU A 479 -18.53 -3.27 -12.59
C LEU A 479 -18.53 -1.91 -13.32
N THR A 480 -18.01 -0.87 -12.66
CA THR A 480 -17.85 0.45 -13.29
C THR A 480 -16.87 0.38 -14.45
N ALA A 481 -15.71 -0.24 -14.25
CA ALA A 481 -14.70 -0.33 -15.30
C ALA A 481 -15.23 -1.09 -16.53
N ILE A 482 -15.88 -2.24 -16.33
CA ILE A 482 -16.43 -3.04 -17.44
C ILE A 482 -17.60 -2.35 -18.14
N SER A 483 -18.39 -1.51 -17.45
CA SER A 483 -19.43 -0.70 -18.10
C SER A 483 -18.85 0.35 -19.05
N ILE A 484 -17.64 0.84 -18.75
CA ILE A 484 -16.92 1.84 -19.56
C ILE A 484 -16.22 1.15 -20.73
N VAL A 485 -15.39 0.14 -20.46
CA VAL A 485 -14.56 -0.48 -21.51
C VAL A 485 -15.32 -1.49 -22.36
N GLY A 486 -16.33 -2.14 -21.79
CA GLY A 486 -17.03 -3.26 -22.39
C GLY A 486 -16.20 -4.55 -22.41
N VAL A 487 -16.90 -5.68 -22.26
CA VAL A 487 -16.30 -7.01 -22.34
C VAL A 487 -16.77 -7.70 -23.61
N ASP A 488 -15.83 -8.17 -24.44
CA ASP A 488 -16.21 -8.95 -25.61
C ASP A 488 -16.88 -10.27 -25.19
N VAL A 489 -18.12 -10.48 -25.61
CA VAL A 489 -18.90 -11.66 -25.23
C VAL A 489 -18.27 -12.94 -25.74
N ASN A 490 -17.74 -12.93 -26.97
CA ASN A 490 -17.21 -14.13 -27.58
C ASN A 490 -15.90 -14.54 -26.91
N TYR A 491 -15.08 -13.57 -26.53
CA TYR A 491 -13.91 -13.78 -25.69
C TYR A 491 -14.30 -14.39 -24.34
N LEU A 492 -15.28 -13.79 -23.67
CA LEU A 492 -15.74 -14.25 -22.36
C LEU A 492 -16.26 -15.69 -22.42
N LEU A 493 -17.08 -16.01 -23.41
CA LEU A 493 -17.70 -17.33 -23.56
C LEU A 493 -16.69 -18.46 -23.77
N ASN A 494 -15.60 -18.18 -24.51
CA ASN A 494 -14.54 -19.14 -24.79
C ASN A 494 -13.46 -19.19 -23.69
N ASN A 495 -13.43 -18.23 -22.76
CA ASN A 495 -12.46 -18.22 -21.67
C ASN A 495 -12.87 -19.19 -20.55
N ARG A 496 -11.96 -20.09 -20.15
CA ARG A 496 -12.20 -21.06 -19.06
C ARG A 496 -12.38 -20.43 -17.69
N ARG A 497 -12.03 -19.15 -17.52
CA ARG A 497 -12.03 -18.43 -16.23
C ARG A 497 -13.14 -17.36 -16.16
N LYS A 498 -14.17 -17.51 -16.99
CA LYS A 498 -15.29 -16.57 -17.10
C LYS A 498 -16.17 -16.47 -15.85
N GLU A 499 -16.19 -17.51 -15.02
CA GLU A 499 -17.09 -17.62 -13.86
C GLU A 499 -17.00 -16.41 -12.94
N GLY A 500 -15.78 -15.98 -12.59
CA GLY A 500 -15.57 -14.82 -11.73
C GLY A 500 -16.25 -13.57 -12.25
N LEU A 501 -16.10 -13.27 -13.54
CA LEU A 501 -16.73 -12.09 -14.14
C LEU A 501 -18.25 -12.25 -14.30
N LEU A 502 -18.72 -13.42 -14.72
CA LEU A 502 -20.16 -13.73 -14.83
C LEU A 502 -20.86 -13.68 -13.46
N SER A 503 -20.17 -14.04 -12.38
CA SER A 503 -20.69 -13.96 -11.00
C SER A 503 -20.94 -12.49 -10.57
N LEU A 504 -20.12 -11.55 -11.05
CA LEU A 504 -20.21 -10.14 -10.71
C LEU A 504 -21.33 -9.42 -11.46
N ILE A 505 -21.53 -9.75 -12.74
CA ILE A 505 -22.59 -9.15 -13.58
C ILE A 505 -23.97 -9.48 -12.96
N PRO A 506 -24.82 -8.47 -12.68
CA PRO A 506 -26.09 -8.62 -11.99
C PRO A 506 -27.16 -9.21 -12.93
N THR A 507 -27.08 -10.53 -13.12
CA THR A 507 -27.96 -11.33 -13.99
C THR A 507 -28.50 -12.53 -13.24
N SER A 508 -29.63 -13.07 -13.68
CA SER A 508 -30.24 -14.28 -13.12
C SER A 508 -29.32 -15.49 -13.28
N SER A 509 -29.51 -16.49 -12.42
CA SER A 509 -28.78 -17.77 -12.52
C SER A 509 -29.14 -18.54 -13.80
N SER A 510 -30.37 -18.42 -14.29
CA SER A 510 -30.85 -19.00 -15.55
C SER A 510 -30.11 -18.42 -16.75
N LEU A 511 -29.96 -17.10 -16.83
CA LEU A 511 -29.20 -16.44 -17.88
C LEU A 511 -27.71 -16.85 -17.85
N LYS A 512 -27.09 -16.93 -16.67
CA LYS A 512 -25.69 -17.40 -16.55
C LYS A 512 -25.50 -18.82 -17.08
N SER A 513 -26.44 -19.71 -16.80
CA SER A 513 -26.41 -21.07 -17.35
C SER A 513 -26.58 -21.07 -18.88
N SER A 514 -27.51 -20.28 -19.39
CA SER A 514 -27.77 -20.18 -20.84
C SER A 514 -26.58 -19.59 -21.59
N LEU A 515 -25.94 -18.55 -21.05
CA LEU A 515 -24.70 -17.99 -21.59
C LEU A 515 -23.59 -19.04 -21.62
N SER A 516 -23.48 -19.89 -20.60
CA SER A 516 -22.43 -20.91 -20.53
C SER A 516 -22.51 -21.95 -21.66
N ASP A 517 -23.72 -22.21 -22.18
CA ASP A 517 -23.97 -23.12 -23.29
C ASP A 517 -23.74 -22.48 -24.68
N LEU A 518 -23.68 -21.15 -24.76
CA LEU A 518 -23.42 -20.44 -26.00
C LEU A 518 -21.94 -20.52 -26.39
N ARG A 519 -21.71 -20.76 -27.68
CA ARG A 519 -20.36 -20.74 -28.26
C ARG A 519 -19.99 -19.44 -28.94
N CYS A 520 -20.98 -18.73 -29.48
CA CYS A 520 -20.76 -17.51 -30.22
C CYS A 520 -22.03 -16.67 -30.29
N VAL A 521 -21.86 -15.35 -30.29
CA VAL A 521 -22.89 -14.32 -30.40
C VAL A 521 -22.51 -13.41 -31.56
N MET A 522 -23.43 -13.21 -32.50
CA MET A 522 -23.19 -12.39 -33.69
C MET A 522 -23.60 -10.93 -33.47
N LYS A 523 -24.68 -10.72 -32.73
CA LYS A 523 -25.19 -9.40 -32.33
C LYS A 523 -25.65 -9.41 -30.89
N LEU A 524 -25.60 -8.25 -30.24
CA LEU A 524 -26.13 -8.11 -28.87
C LEU A 524 -27.63 -8.42 -28.80
N GLU A 525 -28.39 -8.10 -29.86
CA GLU A 525 -29.82 -8.42 -29.96
C GLU A 525 -30.11 -9.93 -29.84
N ASP A 526 -29.18 -10.80 -30.24
CA ASP A 526 -29.32 -12.26 -30.13
C ASP A 526 -29.42 -12.73 -28.67
N LEU A 527 -28.95 -11.92 -27.71
CA LEU A 527 -29.01 -12.22 -26.28
C LEU A 527 -30.39 -11.95 -25.67
N LYS A 528 -31.24 -11.18 -26.35
CA LYS A 528 -32.53 -10.75 -25.81
C LYS A 528 -33.46 -11.92 -25.51
N ASP A 529 -33.46 -12.94 -26.37
CA ASP A 529 -34.31 -14.13 -26.23
C ASP A 529 -33.87 -15.03 -25.05
N LEU A 530 -32.67 -14.82 -24.50
CA LEU A 530 -32.13 -15.59 -23.37
C LEU A 530 -32.46 -14.94 -22.02
N CYS A 531 -32.85 -13.67 -22.01
CA CYS A 531 -33.16 -12.92 -20.79
C CYS A 531 -34.62 -13.13 -20.39
N GLU A 532 -34.88 -13.17 -19.07
CA GLU A 532 -36.23 -13.30 -18.52
C GLU A 532 -37.06 -12.01 -18.66
N SER A 533 -36.38 -10.86 -18.78
CA SER A 533 -37.01 -9.54 -18.91
C SER A 533 -36.18 -8.57 -19.75
N GLU A 534 -36.83 -7.51 -20.23
CA GLU A 534 -36.13 -6.41 -20.92
C GLU A 534 -35.12 -5.70 -20.01
N VAL A 535 -35.45 -5.55 -18.72
CA VAL A 535 -34.56 -4.94 -17.72
C VAL A 535 -33.27 -5.77 -17.55
N GLU A 536 -33.40 -7.09 -17.51
CA GLU A 536 -32.24 -7.98 -17.45
C GLU A 536 -31.36 -7.88 -18.70
N TYR A 537 -31.99 -7.82 -19.88
CA TYR A 537 -31.29 -7.59 -21.14
C TYR A 537 -30.52 -6.26 -21.17
N ASP A 538 -31.17 -5.15 -20.79
CA ASP A 538 -30.53 -3.84 -20.74
C ASP A 538 -29.36 -3.79 -19.76
N ASN A 539 -29.53 -4.42 -18.59
CA ASN A 539 -28.47 -4.55 -17.60
C ASN A 539 -27.30 -5.37 -18.15
N LEU A 540 -27.55 -6.47 -18.87
CA LEU A 540 -26.52 -7.31 -19.47
C LEU A 540 -25.70 -6.55 -20.52
N VAL A 541 -26.38 -5.94 -21.49
CA VAL A 541 -25.71 -5.28 -22.64
C VAL A 541 -25.06 -3.95 -22.27
N THR A 542 -25.29 -3.44 -21.05
CA THR A 542 -24.48 -2.36 -20.47
C THR A 542 -23.01 -2.76 -20.37
N TYR A 543 -22.70 -4.02 -20.05
CA TYR A 543 -21.34 -4.49 -19.77
C TYR A 543 -20.69 -5.25 -20.95
N ILE A 544 -21.48 -5.73 -21.91
CA ILE A 544 -21.04 -6.66 -22.94
C ILE A 544 -20.96 -6.00 -24.33
N ARG A 545 -19.99 -6.42 -25.14
CA ARG A 545 -19.74 -5.96 -26.52
C ARG A 545 -19.55 -7.14 -27.47
N VAL A 546 -19.68 -6.90 -28.78
CA VAL A 546 -19.35 -7.87 -29.83
C VAL A 546 -18.34 -7.25 -30.79
N HIS A 547 -17.10 -7.71 -30.74
CA HIS A 547 -16.04 -7.25 -31.63
C HIS A 547 -15.85 -8.22 -32.80
N PRO A 548 -16.17 -7.83 -34.05
CA PRO A 548 -16.08 -8.72 -35.20
C PRO A 548 -14.65 -9.18 -35.55
N ARG A 549 -13.63 -8.53 -34.99
CA ARG A 549 -12.22 -8.91 -35.19
C ARG A 549 -11.71 -9.97 -34.20
N VAL A 550 -12.49 -10.33 -33.18
CA VAL A 550 -12.05 -11.28 -32.15
C VAL A 550 -12.08 -12.71 -32.68
N LEU A 551 -13.19 -13.12 -33.28
CA LEU A 551 -13.33 -14.42 -33.95
C LEU A 551 -13.49 -14.21 -35.44
N SER A 552 -12.61 -14.84 -36.24
CA SER A 552 -12.63 -14.80 -37.71
C SER A 552 -13.94 -15.28 -38.35
N ARG A 553 -14.81 -15.93 -37.56
CA ARG A 553 -16.10 -16.50 -37.99
C ARG A 553 -17.28 -15.53 -37.87
N VAL A 554 -17.13 -14.38 -37.22
CA VAL A 554 -18.21 -13.41 -37.04
C VAL A 554 -18.36 -12.58 -38.32
N SER A 555 -19.41 -12.83 -39.09
CA SER A 555 -19.74 -12.06 -40.30
C SER A 555 -21.16 -11.48 -40.17
N GLY A 556 -21.32 -10.17 -40.45
CA GLY A 556 -22.62 -9.48 -40.35
C GLY A 556 -22.96 -8.85 -39.00
N SER A 557 -21.96 -8.57 -38.14
CA SER A 557 -22.15 -7.88 -36.86
C SER A 557 -22.72 -6.46 -37.03
N GLU A 558 -23.58 -6.04 -36.08
CA GLU A 558 -23.91 -4.62 -35.91
C GLU A 558 -22.64 -3.87 -35.43
N ILE A 559 -22.40 -2.70 -35.99
CA ILE A 559 -21.13 -1.97 -35.85
C ILE A 559 -21.07 -1.30 -34.49
N LEU A 560 -22.23 -0.86 -34.03
CA LEU A 560 -22.39 -0.22 -32.74
C LEU A 560 -22.22 -1.21 -31.57
N ASP A 561 -22.36 -2.52 -31.80
CA ASP A 561 -22.13 -3.56 -30.78
C ASP A 561 -20.66 -3.60 -30.30
N ALA A 562 -19.73 -3.10 -31.11
CA ALA A 562 -18.32 -2.96 -30.76
C ALA A 562 -18.00 -1.64 -30.04
N THR A 563 -18.99 -0.77 -29.81
CA THR A 563 -18.84 0.54 -29.18
C THR A 563 -19.47 0.55 -27.78
N PRO A 564 -19.12 1.49 -26.88
CA PRO A 564 -19.77 1.59 -25.59
C PRO A 564 -21.21 2.14 -25.64
N VAL A 565 -21.76 2.38 -26.84
CA VAL A 565 -23.15 2.81 -26.99
C VAL A 565 -24.09 1.64 -26.71
N HIS A 566 -25.05 1.87 -25.82
CA HIS A 566 -26.09 0.92 -25.50
C HIS A 566 -27.09 0.72 -26.67
N PRO A 567 -27.58 -0.50 -26.94
CA PRO A 567 -28.56 -0.78 -28.01
C PRO A 567 -29.80 0.14 -28.03
N LYS A 568 -30.33 0.51 -26.84
CA LYS A 568 -31.43 1.49 -26.72
C LYS A 568 -31.16 2.85 -27.36
N ASN A 569 -29.89 3.22 -27.54
CA ASN A 569 -29.48 4.51 -28.07
C ASN A 569 -28.99 4.44 -29.53
N TYR A 570 -29.14 3.29 -30.22
CA TYR A 570 -28.70 3.14 -31.61
C TYR A 570 -29.41 4.07 -32.58
N ASP A 571 -30.71 4.32 -32.38
CA ASP A 571 -31.45 5.23 -33.25
C ASP A 571 -31.00 6.69 -33.09
N VAL A 572 -30.58 7.08 -31.87
CA VAL A 572 -29.97 8.39 -31.62
C VAL A 572 -28.65 8.52 -32.38
N VAL A 573 -27.81 7.48 -32.35
CA VAL A 573 -26.56 7.44 -33.14
C VAL A 573 -26.83 7.53 -34.64
N ARG A 574 -27.75 6.71 -35.17
CA ARG A 574 -28.06 6.69 -36.60
C ARG A 574 -28.55 8.05 -37.07
N LYS A 575 -29.41 8.71 -36.28
CA LYS A 575 -29.88 10.08 -36.55
C LYS A 575 -28.71 11.07 -36.53
N LEU A 576 -27.91 11.07 -35.46
CA LEU A 576 -26.74 11.93 -35.32
C LEU A 576 -25.76 11.78 -36.50
N CYS A 577 -25.37 10.56 -36.85
CA CYS A 577 -24.45 10.30 -37.96
C CYS A 577 -25.04 10.70 -39.32
N THR A 578 -26.35 10.52 -39.52
CA THR A 578 -27.04 10.93 -40.75
C THR A 578 -27.03 12.45 -40.90
N ASP A 579 -27.38 13.17 -39.84
CA ASP A 579 -27.40 14.64 -39.82
C ASP A 579 -26.00 15.20 -40.11
N LEU A 580 -24.96 14.64 -39.48
CA LEU A 580 -23.57 15.04 -39.72
C LEU A 580 -23.10 14.76 -41.15
N CYS A 581 -23.46 13.61 -41.73
CA CYS A 581 -23.09 13.28 -43.11
C CYS A 581 -23.80 14.17 -44.14
N ASN A 582 -25.04 14.57 -43.87
CA ASN A 582 -25.81 15.46 -44.74
C ASN A 582 -25.24 16.89 -44.75
N GLU A 583 -24.77 17.39 -43.60
CA GLU A 583 -24.18 18.73 -43.49
C GLU A 583 -22.87 18.88 -44.27
N GLU A 584 -22.05 17.83 -44.37
CA GLU A 584 -20.81 17.84 -45.15
C GLU A 584 -21.04 17.79 -46.67
N GLY A 585 -22.30 17.70 -47.14
CA GLY A 585 -22.63 17.66 -48.56
C GLY A 585 -22.15 16.38 -49.28
N VAL A 586 -22.01 15.27 -48.55
CA VAL A 586 -21.48 14.03 -49.09
C VAL A 586 -22.60 13.15 -49.64
N ASP A 587 -22.87 13.32 -50.93
CA ASP A 587 -23.90 12.59 -51.68
C ASP A 587 -23.34 11.26 -52.25
N GLU A 588 -22.80 10.39 -51.39
CA GLU A 588 -22.44 9.02 -51.78
C GLU A 588 -23.56 8.06 -51.38
N LYS A 589 -24.46 7.77 -52.33
CA LYS A 589 -25.69 6.94 -52.17
C LYS A 589 -25.47 5.49 -51.67
N ASN A 590 -24.25 5.07 -51.35
CA ASN A 590 -23.90 3.67 -51.06
C ASN A 590 -23.11 3.43 -49.76
N LEU A 591 -22.80 4.46 -48.95
CA LEU A 591 -22.09 4.26 -47.67
C LEU A 591 -23.02 4.46 -46.46
N ASP A 592 -22.98 3.51 -45.53
CA ASP A 592 -23.66 3.61 -44.23
C ASP A 592 -23.11 4.83 -43.43
N PRO A 593 -23.97 5.80 -43.04
CA PRO A 593 -23.55 7.00 -42.30
C PRO A 593 -22.79 6.70 -41.02
N VAL A 594 -23.13 5.60 -40.33
CA VAL A 594 -22.46 5.18 -39.09
C VAL A 594 -21.05 4.70 -39.39
N LYS A 595 -20.87 3.84 -40.42
CA LYS A 595 -19.53 3.42 -40.89
C LYS A 595 -18.66 4.61 -41.24
N LYS A 596 -19.23 5.58 -41.93
CA LYS A 596 -18.51 6.77 -42.37
C LYS A 596 -18.09 7.63 -41.18
N ALA A 597 -18.98 7.91 -40.24
CA ALA A 597 -18.67 8.71 -39.05
C ALA A 597 -17.60 8.06 -38.15
N LEU A 598 -17.57 6.72 -38.08
CA LEU A 598 -16.58 5.95 -37.32
C LEU A 598 -15.28 5.67 -38.10
N SER A 599 -15.25 5.95 -39.41
CA SER A 599 -14.05 5.81 -40.24
C SER A 599 -13.05 6.95 -39.99
N ASN A 600 -11.83 6.83 -40.54
CA ASN A 600 -10.79 7.87 -40.48
C ASN A 600 -10.53 8.45 -39.08
N ALA A 601 -10.33 7.58 -38.08
CA ALA A 601 -10.03 7.99 -36.70
C ALA A 601 -11.06 8.98 -36.08
N LYS A 602 -12.32 8.89 -36.52
CA LYS A 602 -13.46 9.69 -36.03
C LYS A 602 -13.30 11.20 -36.27
N GLU A 603 -12.56 11.63 -37.30
CA GLU A 603 -12.34 13.06 -37.58
C GLU A 603 -13.62 13.86 -37.81
N LEU A 604 -14.61 13.26 -38.49
CA LEU A 604 -15.92 13.88 -38.76
C LEU A 604 -16.67 14.20 -37.46
N LEU A 605 -16.60 13.29 -36.47
CA LEU A 605 -17.16 13.54 -35.14
C LEU A 605 -16.38 14.65 -34.44
N LYS A 606 -15.04 14.59 -34.44
CA LYS A 606 -14.17 15.57 -33.75
C LYS A 606 -14.34 17.00 -34.27
N THR A 607 -14.48 17.17 -35.58
CA THR A 607 -14.67 18.49 -36.23
C THR A 607 -16.03 19.11 -35.93
N SER A 608 -17.05 18.28 -35.66
CA SER A 608 -18.43 18.70 -35.39
C SER A 608 -18.72 18.96 -33.90
N ARG A 609 -17.72 18.78 -33.02
CA ARG A 609 -17.81 18.94 -31.56
C ARG A 609 -18.54 20.20 -31.08
N PRO A 610 -18.22 21.43 -31.53
CA PRO A 610 -18.85 22.63 -30.98
C PRO A 610 -20.36 22.68 -31.27
N LYS A 611 -20.79 22.28 -32.47
CA LYS A 611 -22.21 22.30 -32.88
C LYS A 611 -23.06 21.30 -32.10
N ILE A 612 -22.54 20.10 -31.85
CA ILE A 612 -23.28 19.05 -31.15
C ILE A 612 -23.48 19.41 -29.67
N LEU A 613 -22.50 20.09 -29.06
CA LEU A 613 -22.63 20.60 -27.70
C LEU A 613 -23.66 21.74 -27.58
N GLU A 614 -24.00 22.42 -28.68
CA GLU A 614 -25.06 23.43 -28.75
C GLU A 614 -26.48 22.83 -28.87
N CYS A 615 -26.60 21.52 -29.21
CA CYS A 615 -27.89 20.83 -29.39
C CYS A 615 -28.74 20.76 -28.11
N GLY A 616 -28.09 20.78 -26.93
CA GLY A 616 -28.74 20.86 -25.63
C GLY A 616 -29.50 19.61 -25.16
N ASP A 617 -29.60 18.56 -25.97
CA ASP A 617 -30.14 17.26 -25.53
C ASP A 617 -29.06 16.44 -24.80
N PRO A 618 -29.22 16.16 -23.49
CA PRO A 618 -28.21 15.48 -22.69
C PRO A 618 -27.84 14.10 -23.24
N LEU A 619 -28.84 13.33 -23.67
CA LEU A 619 -28.64 11.98 -24.19
C LEU A 619 -27.81 11.97 -25.47
N THR A 620 -28.12 12.87 -26.42
CA THR A 620 -27.34 13.01 -27.66
C THR A 620 -25.91 13.43 -27.37
N ILE A 621 -25.68 14.34 -26.40
CA ILE A 621 -24.34 14.76 -25.99
C ILE A 621 -23.55 13.60 -25.39
N ASP A 622 -24.17 12.79 -24.53
CA ASP A 622 -23.53 11.63 -23.91
C ASP A 622 -23.17 10.58 -24.96
N VAL A 623 -24.12 10.23 -25.84
CA VAL A 623 -23.88 9.32 -26.96
C VAL A 623 -22.74 9.81 -27.85
N TYR A 624 -22.70 11.11 -28.17
CA TYR A 624 -21.62 11.70 -28.94
C TYR A 624 -20.26 11.56 -28.25
N LYS A 625 -20.17 11.92 -26.95
CA LYS A 625 -18.94 11.77 -26.17
C LYS A 625 -18.48 10.31 -26.13
N THR A 626 -19.41 9.37 -25.92
CA THR A 626 -19.13 7.94 -25.94
C THR A 626 -18.55 7.48 -27.28
N LEU A 627 -19.07 7.98 -28.40
CA LEU A 627 -18.52 7.64 -29.71
C LEU A 627 -17.11 8.21 -29.93
N VAL A 628 -16.87 9.46 -29.53
CA VAL A 628 -15.58 10.14 -29.74
C VAL A 628 -14.49 9.60 -28.83
N ASP A 629 -14.76 9.52 -27.53
CA ASP A 629 -13.77 9.21 -26.49
C ASP A 629 -13.81 7.73 -26.04
N GLY A 630 -14.70 6.91 -26.61
CA GLY A 630 -14.95 5.53 -26.17
C GLY A 630 -13.87 4.50 -26.52
N ASP A 631 -12.73 4.91 -27.10
CA ASP A 631 -11.63 3.98 -27.35
C ASP A 631 -10.84 3.75 -26.07
N ARG A 632 -10.68 2.48 -25.69
CA ARG A 632 -9.93 2.11 -24.50
C ARG A 632 -8.45 2.51 -24.62
N PRO A 633 -7.84 3.13 -23.58
CA PRO A 633 -6.41 3.33 -23.51
C PRO A 633 -5.64 2.00 -23.63
N ILE A 634 -4.51 2.02 -24.34
CA ILE A 634 -3.62 0.85 -24.46
C ILE A 634 -2.57 0.92 -23.35
N TYR A 635 -2.47 -0.14 -22.56
CA TYR A 635 -1.48 -0.28 -21.51
C TYR A 635 -0.06 -0.23 -22.08
N SER A 636 0.72 0.75 -21.63
CA SER A 636 2.11 0.95 -22.01
C SER A 636 3.10 0.43 -20.94
N GLY A 637 2.62 -0.32 -19.95
CA GLY A 637 3.40 -0.72 -18.78
C GLY A 637 3.25 0.24 -17.59
N LEU A 638 3.63 -0.25 -16.42
CA LEU A 638 3.62 0.52 -15.19
C LEU A 638 4.59 1.72 -15.29
N PRO A 639 4.22 2.93 -14.82
CA PRO A 639 5.10 4.09 -14.78
C PRO A 639 6.42 3.82 -14.06
N ASP A 640 7.52 4.38 -14.56
CA ASP A 640 8.88 4.08 -14.08
C ASP A 640 9.07 4.32 -12.58
N HIS A 641 8.48 5.38 -12.02
CA HIS A 641 8.53 5.66 -10.58
C HIS A 641 7.84 4.58 -9.73
N LEU A 642 6.78 3.95 -10.24
CA LEU A 642 6.13 2.83 -9.56
C LEU A 642 6.93 1.54 -9.72
N VAL A 643 7.53 1.31 -10.90
CA VAL A 643 8.47 0.19 -11.12
C VAL A 643 9.67 0.30 -10.18
N PHE A 644 10.22 1.51 -10.02
CA PHE A 644 11.27 1.82 -9.07
C PHE A 644 10.85 1.43 -7.66
N LYS A 645 9.69 1.91 -7.23
CA LYS A 645 9.17 1.64 -5.89
C LYS A 645 8.95 0.16 -5.64
N GLU A 646 8.41 -0.56 -6.62
CA GLU A 646 8.16 -2.00 -6.47
C GLU A 646 9.46 -2.80 -6.39
N LEU A 647 10.42 -2.55 -7.28
CA LEU A 647 11.66 -3.34 -7.35
C LEU A 647 12.68 -2.98 -6.28
N THR A 648 12.60 -1.78 -5.69
CA THR A 648 13.58 -1.31 -4.72
C THR A 648 13.00 -1.08 -3.32
N GLY A 649 11.69 -1.01 -3.17
CA GLY A 649 11.03 -0.61 -1.93
C GLY A 649 11.30 0.85 -1.51
N CYS A 650 11.93 1.65 -2.37
CA CYS A 650 12.33 3.02 -2.09
C CYS A 650 11.63 4.00 -3.05
N ASP A 651 11.64 5.28 -2.70
CA ASP A 651 11.01 6.34 -3.48
C ASP A 651 11.80 7.66 -3.35
N GLU A 652 11.17 8.78 -3.72
CA GLU A 652 11.76 10.12 -3.65
C GLU A 652 12.12 10.55 -2.22
N SER A 653 11.64 9.85 -1.17
CA SER A 653 11.91 10.20 0.23
C SER A 653 13.40 10.10 0.63
N LEU A 654 14.22 9.45 -0.20
CA LEU A 654 15.67 9.38 -0.01
C LEU A 654 16.43 10.58 -0.58
N ILE A 655 15.79 11.39 -1.42
CA ILE A 655 16.41 12.59 -2.02
C ILE A 655 16.78 13.58 -0.91
N GLY A 656 18.01 14.08 -0.94
CA GLY A 656 18.58 15.00 0.04
C GLY A 656 19.11 14.32 1.31
N LYS A 657 18.82 13.04 1.55
CA LYS A 657 19.35 12.30 2.71
C LYS A 657 20.81 11.92 2.50
N VAL A 658 21.55 11.87 3.61
CA VAL A 658 22.92 11.37 3.64
C VAL A 658 22.89 9.90 3.98
N VAL A 659 23.49 9.09 3.13
CA VAL A 659 23.50 7.63 3.20
C VAL A 659 24.95 7.15 3.20
N GLU A 660 25.25 6.16 4.03
CA GLU A 660 26.55 5.50 4.04
C GLU A 660 26.50 4.22 3.21
N GLY A 661 27.58 3.93 2.46
CA GLY A 661 27.67 2.72 1.65
C GLY A 661 29.11 2.36 1.31
N ARG A 662 29.29 1.20 0.67
CA ARG A 662 30.58 0.69 0.21
C ARG A 662 30.67 0.77 -1.30
N ILE A 663 31.83 1.20 -1.80
CA ILE A 663 32.06 1.25 -3.25
C ILE A 663 32.15 -0.16 -3.82
N SER A 664 31.15 -0.55 -4.62
CA SER A 664 31.05 -1.87 -5.23
C SER A 664 31.70 -1.94 -6.61
N LYS A 665 31.76 -0.82 -7.34
CA LYS A 665 32.45 -0.75 -8.64
C LYS A 665 33.08 0.62 -8.89
N CYS A 666 34.29 0.61 -9.45
CA CYS A 666 34.96 1.82 -9.92
C CYS A 666 34.94 1.86 -11.46
N GLY A 667 34.10 2.71 -12.05
CA GLY A 667 34.09 2.98 -13.48
C GLY A 667 35.09 4.08 -13.87
N ASN A 668 35.17 4.41 -15.16
CA ASN A 668 36.04 5.50 -15.64
C ASN A 668 35.49 6.89 -15.27
N THR A 669 34.17 7.05 -15.31
CA THR A 669 33.47 8.33 -15.09
C THR A 669 32.58 8.34 -13.85
N TYR A 670 32.42 7.19 -13.19
CA TYR A 670 31.53 7.03 -12.04
C TYR A 670 32.08 6.02 -11.01
N TYR A 671 31.54 6.05 -9.80
CA TYR A 671 31.60 4.97 -8.82
C TYR A 671 30.19 4.44 -8.57
N LEU A 672 30.06 3.14 -8.31
CA LEU A 672 28.85 2.54 -7.78
C LEU A 672 29.03 2.27 -6.30
N LEU A 673 27.98 2.60 -5.56
CA LEU A 673 27.91 2.46 -4.12
C LEU A 673 26.74 1.52 -3.78
N ASP A 674 27.03 0.51 -2.98
CA ASP A 674 26.03 -0.36 -2.38
C ASP A 674 25.78 0.11 -0.95
N SER A 675 24.52 0.32 -0.58
CA SER A 675 24.12 0.75 0.75
C SER A 675 23.07 -0.18 1.34
N ASN A 676 23.06 -0.30 2.67
CA ASN A 676 21.99 -1.00 3.37
C ASN A 676 20.67 -0.19 3.39
N ALA A 677 20.72 1.11 3.07
CA ALA A 677 19.55 1.97 3.08
C ALA A 677 18.62 1.74 1.87
N THR A 678 19.13 1.22 0.76
CA THR A 678 18.36 0.93 -0.44
C THR A 678 19.02 -0.17 -1.26
N PRO A 679 18.26 -1.12 -1.83
CA PRO A 679 18.78 -2.08 -2.78
C PRO A 679 19.03 -1.47 -4.18
N ALA A 680 18.61 -0.22 -4.42
CA ALA A 680 18.88 0.48 -5.67
C ALA A 680 20.37 0.85 -5.77
N ALA A 681 20.93 0.76 -6.98
CA ALA A 681 22.30 1.16 -7.22
C ALA A 681 22.45 2.69 -7.05
N ILE A 682 23.50 3.13 -6.35
CA ILE A 682 23.79 4.56 -6.18
C ILE A 682 25.02 4.94 -7.02
N TYR A 683 24.81 5.80 -8.01
CA TYR A 683 25.83 6.33 -8.90
C TYR A 683 26.44 7.61 -8.34
N ILE A 684 27.77 7.64 -8.26
CA ILE A 684 28.55 8.81 -7.87
C ILE A 684 29.37 9.26 -9.07
N ARG A 685 29.14 10.48 -9.56
CA ARG A 685 29.93 11.02 -10.69
C ARG A 685 31.35 11.35 -10.25
N LYS A 686 32.35 10.98 -11.07
CA LYS A 686 33.74 11.41 -10.84
C LYS A 686 33.92 12.86 -11.27
N ASN A 687 34.29 13.72 -10.33
CA ASN A 687 34.67 15.10 -10.61
C ASN A 687 36.19 15.22 -10.77
N ARG A 688 36.63 16.06 -11.73
CA ARG A 688 38.06 16.37 -11.92
C ARG A 688 38.58 17.09 -10.67
N GLY A 689 39.49 16.46 -9.93
CA GLY A 689 40.07 17.00 -8.68
C GLY A 689 39.59 16.33 -7.39
N GLN A 690 38.66 15.36 -7.46
CA GLN A 690 38.21 14.58 -6.31
C GLN A 690 39.20 13.43 -6.02
N GLN A 691 39.42 13.12 -4.74
CA GLN A 691 40.26 11.97 -4.34
C GLN A 691 39.68 10.68 -4.94
N GLU A 692 40.53 9.86 -5.56
CA GLU A 692 40.10 8.57 -6.10
C GLU A 692 39.57 7.67 -4.97
N LEU A 693 38.40 7.09 -5.21
CA LEU A 693 37.80 6.11 -4.30
C LEU A 693 38.17 4.70 -4.75
N PHE A 694 38.35 3.82 -3.78
CA PHE A 694 38.74 2.43 -4.00
C PHE A 694 37.59 1.47 -3.76
N LEU A 695 37.65 0.29 -4.38
CA LEU A 695 36.70 -0.79 -4.14
C LEU A 695 36.63 -1.11 -2.63
N ASN A 696 35.43 -1.39 -2.13
CA ASN A 696 35.11 -1.65 -0.73
C ASN A 696 35.38 -0.50 0.25
N GLN A 697 35.74 0.69 -0.25
CA GLN A 697 35.85 1.88 0.61
C GLN A 697 34.47 2.30 1.11
N LEU A 698 34.36 2.52 2.41
CA LEU A 698 33.17 3.09 3.03
C LEU A 698 33.14 4.60 2.78
N VAL A 699 32.03 5.11 2.25
CA VAL A 699 31.84 6.53 1.99
C VAL A 699 30.42 6.96 2.37
N THR A 700 30.31 8.19 2.83
CA THR A 700 29.04 8.88 3.04
C THR A 700 28.74 9.77 1.85
N VAL A 701 27.53 9.60 1.30
CA VAL A 701 27.06 10.32 0.12
C VAL A 701 25.73 10.98 0.42
N ARG A 702 25.44 12.09 -0.25
CA ARG A 702 24.12 12.71 -0.25
C ARG A 702 23.43 12.35 -1.56
N ILE A 703 22.24 11.76 -1.47
CA ILE A 703 21.43 11.48 -2.66
C ILE A 703 20.91 12.81 -3.20
N GLU A 704 21.15 13.07 -4.48
CA GLU A 704 20.77 14.33 -5.14
C GLU A 704 19.51 14.16 -5.98
N TYR A 705 19.40 13.03 -6.68
CA TYR A 705 18.35 12.79 -7.66
C TYR A 705 18.05 11.30 -7.79
N MET A 706 16.79 10.97 -8.03
CA MET A 706 16.31 9.62 -8.33
C MET A 706 16.11 9.47 -9.84
N ASN A 707 16.77 8.48 -10.44
CA ASN A 707 16.54 8.10 -11.84
C ASN A 707 15.65 6.85 -11.85
N ASP A 708 14.36 7.09 -12.01
CA ASP A 708 13.32 6.06 -12.07
C ASP A 708 13.47 5.14 -13.29
N PHE A 709 13.77 5.70 -14.46
CA PHE A 709 14.00 4.94 -15.70
C PHE A 709 15.14 3.91 -15.57
N LEU A 710 16.28 4.30 -15.00
CA LEU A 710 17.45 3.41 -14.80
C LEU A 710 17.40 2.62 -13.48
N LEU A 711 16.36 2.80 -12.66
CA LEU A 711 16.24 2.18 -11.34
C LEU A 711 17.44 2.45 -10.43
N SER A 712 17.93 3.69 -10.41
CA SER A 712 19.11 4.07 -9.63
C SER A 712 19.04 5.47 -9.02
N TYR A 713 19.84 5.72 -8.00
CA TYR A 713 20.04 7.07 -7.45
C TYR A 713 21.34 7.68 -7.96
N THR A 714 21.37 9.00 -8.07
CA THR A 714 22.61 9.77 -8.24
C THR A 714 22.94 10.49 -6.94
N ALA A 715 24.20 10.42 -6.51
CA ALA A 715 24.66 10.99 -5.26
C ALA A 715 26.01 11.69 -5.41
N SER A 716 26.26 12.67 -4.54
CA SER A 716 27.58 13.31 -4.37
C SER A 716 28.18 12.94 -3.03
N ILE A 717 29.52 12.97 -2.94
CA ILE A 717 30.18 12.68 -1.66
C ILE A 717 29.81 13.78 -0.67
N ALA A 718 29.25 13.38 0.47
CA ALA A 718 29.00 14.29 1.56
C ALA A 718 30.36 14.63 2.18
N VAL A 719 30.93 15.78 1.81
CA VAL A 719 32.05 16.36 2.55
C VAL A 719 31.48 16.76 3.90
N SER A 720 31.71 15.96 4.92
CA SER A 720 31.44 16.38 6.28
C SER A 720 32.29 17.62 6.54
N GLU A 721 31.67 18.80 6.64
CA GLU A 721 32.25 19.92 7.36
C GLU A 721 32.40 19.47 8.82
N GLN A 722 33.48 18.75 9.10
CA GLN A 722 33.91 18.54 10.47
C GLN A 722 34.23 19.95 10.99
N LYS A 723 33.34 20.49 11.83
CA LYS A 723 33.66 21.63 12.70
C LYS A 723 35.03 21.36 13.28
N LYS A 724 36.05 22.13 12.86
CA LYS A 724 37.40 22.04 13.44
C LYS A 724 37.26 22.27 14.95
N PRO A 725 37.46 21.26 15.81
CA PRO A 725 37.61 21.53 17.23
C PRO A 725 38.98 22.19 17.38
N ASN A 726 38.99 23.47 17.75
CA ASN A 726 40.22 24.26 17.82
C ASN A 726 41.21 23.79 18.90
N HIS A 727 40.90 22.78 19.73
CA HIS A 727 41.87 22.13 20.62
C HIS A 727 41.51 20.66 20.87
N SER A 728 42.23 19.75 20.22
CA SER A 728 42.13 18.30 20.44
C SER A 728 42.78 17.87 21.76
N ARG A 729 42.12 17.01 22.54
CA ARG A 729 42.56 16.52 23.86
C ARG A 729 43.87 15.75 23.76
N PHE A 730 44.14 15.08 22.64
CA PHE A 730 45.37 14.30 22.47
C PHE A 730 46.67 15.14 22.46
N MET A 731 46.58 16.46 22.21
CA MET A 731 47.76 17.33 22.15
C MET A 731 48.43 17.52 23.52
N THR A 732 47.74 17.22 24.62
CA THR A 732 48.32 17.26 25.98
C THR A 732 49.00 15.95 26.39
N HIS A 733 48.96 14.92 25.54
CA HIS A 733 49.49 13.60 25.85
C HIS A 733 51.05 13.60 25.87
N PRO A 734 51.72 12.92 26.82
CA PRO A 734 53.19 12.94 26.92
C PRO A 734 53.95 12.45 25.68
N LEU A 735 53.37 11.48 24.95
CA LEU A 735 53.92 10.97 23.69
C LEU A 735 53.67 11.88 22.49
N PHE A 736 52.90 12.96 22.64
CA PHE A 736 52.63 13.89 21.56
C PHE A 736 53.87 14.71 21.21
N LYS A 737 54.25 14.69 19.93
CA LYS A 737 55.15 15.67 19.34
C LYS A 737 54.52 16.21 18.07
N ASP A 738 54.64 17.51 17.90
CA ASP A 738 54.14 18.19 16.72
C ASP A 738 55.12 18.02 15.54
N LEU A 739 55.10 16.83 14.94
CA LEU A 739 55.97 16.42 13.85
C LEU A 739 55.14 15.97 12.64
N ASN A 740 55.70 16.14 11.45
CA ASN A 740 55.14 15.58 10.22
C ASN A 740 55.48 14.08 10.07
N SER A 741 55.02 13.40 9.01
CA SER A 741 55.29 11.97 8.82
C SER A 741 56.77 11.64 8.74
N GLU A 742 57.54 12.35 7.91
CA GLU A 742 58.98 12.12 7.70
C GLU A 742 59.77 12.45 8.98
N GLN A 743 59.49 13.59 9.60
CA GLN A 743 60.07 14.02 10.87
C GLN A 743 59.75 13.04 12.01
N SER A 744 58.58 12.42 12.01
CA SER A 744 58.20 11.43 13.02
C SER A 744 58.98 10.13 12.89
N GLU A 745 59.32 9.73 11.67
CA GLU A 745 60.13 8.54 11.39
C GLU A 745 61.61 8.79 11.71
N GLU A 746 62.14 9.96 11.34
CA GLU A 746 63.49 10.41 11.70
C GLU A 746 63.65 10.52 13.23
N TYR A 747 62.66 11.11 13.90
CA TYR A 747 62.64 11.18 15.37
C TYR A 747 62.68 9.79 16.02
N LEU A 748 61.84 8.85 15.57
CA LEU A 748 61.85 7.47 16.07
C LEU A 748 63.10 6.69 15.64
N LYS A 749 63.80 7.11 14.58
CA LYS A 749 65.06 6.50 14.17
C LYS A 749 66.16 6.79 15.21
N ASP A 750 66.26 8.04 15.62
CA ASP A 750 67.33 8.55 16.49
C ASP A 750 67.06 8.34 17.99
N HIS A 751 65.78 8.19 18.37
CA HIS A 751 65.37 7.97 19.76
C HIS A 751 65.08 6.50 20.07
N SER A 752 65.25 6.11 21.33
CA SER A 752 64.96 4.75 21.82
C SER A 752 63.47 4.43 21.98
N SER A 753 62.57 5.40 21.79
CA SER A 753 61.12 5.18 21.86
C SER A 753 60.63 4.35 20.67
N SER A 754 59.70 3.41 20.92
CA SER A 754 59.05 2.62 19.87
C SER A 754 57.70 3.19 19.43
N ILE A 755 57.18 4.20 20.15
CA ILE A 755 55.85 4.79 19.95
C ILE A 755 55.97 6.32 19.97
N LEU A 756 55.27 6.99 19.06
CA LEU A 756 55.15 8.44 18.99
C LEU A 756 53.71 8.81 18.63
N LEU A 757 53.17 9.87 19.21
CA LEU A 757 51.88 10.42 18.84
C LEU A 757 52.10 11.74 18.07
N ARG A 758 51.44 11.91 16.94
CA ARG A 758 51.49 13.14 16.15
C ARG A 758 50.11 13.54 15.65
N ARG A 759 49.99 14.76 15.12
CA ARG A 759 48.78 15.21 14.41
C ARG A 759 48.83 14.81 12.94
N SER A 760 47.67 14.47 12.39
CA SER A 760 47.47 14.34 10.95
C SER A 760 47.49 15.73 10.31
N ARG A 761 48.25 15.92 9.22
CA ARG A 761 48.22 17.19 8.45
C ARG A 761 46.94 17.37 7.63
N LYS A 762 46.18 16.28 7.39
CA LYS A 762 44.99 16.32 6.53
C LYS A 762 43.77 16.87 7.27
N ASP A 763 43.60 16.46 8.52
CA ASP A 763 42.36 16.65 9.29
C ASP A 763 42.61 16.86 10.79
N CYS A 764 43.85 17.11 11.20
CA CYS A 764 44.26 17.32 12.59
C CYS A 764 43.98 16.15 13.55
N SER A 765 43.56 14.98 13.04
CA SER A 765 43.28 13.80 13.87
C SER A 765 44.55 13.24 14.55
N PRO A 766 44.40 12.54 15.69
CA PRO A 766 45.52 11.82 16.31
C PRO A 766 46.04 10.70 15.41
N VAL A 767 47.38 10.57 15.32
CA VAL A 767 48.06 9.47 14.63
C VAL A 767 49.13 8.88 15.53
N VAL A 768 49.02 7.59 15.85
CA VAL A 768 50.03 6.84 16.60
C VAL A 768 50.99 6.20 15.61
N VAL A 769 52.27 6.56 15.73
CA VAL A 769 53.38 6.06 14.91
C VAL A 769 54.14 5.01 15.70
N LEU A 770 54.28 3.81 15.14
CA LEU A 770 55.01 2.68 15.71
C LEU A 770 56.29 2.41 14.93
N LYS A 771 57.41 2.28 15.63
CA LYS A 771 58.67 1.74 15.07
C LYS A 771 58.68 0.22 15.23
N VAL A 772 58.53 -0.50 14.11
CA VAL A 772 58.53 -1.96 14.12
C VAL A 772 59.92 -2.53 13.92
N SER A 773 60.66 -1.97 12.96
CA SER A 773 62.03 -2.34 12.62
C SER A 773 62.72 -1.14 11.97
N ASP A 774 64.04 -1.20 11.82
CA ASP A 774 64.78 -0.16 11.12
C ASP A 774 64.24 0.00 9.69
N GLY A 775 63.71 1.18 9.39
CA GLY A 775 63.07 1.50 8.11
C GLY A 775 61.63 1.00 7.93
N ILE A 776 60.96 0.52 8.99
CA ILE A 776 59.53 0.11 8.94
C ILE A 776 58.76 0.79 10.06
N TYR A 777 57.90 1.75 9.67
CA TYR A 777 57.05 2.52 10.57
C TYR A 777 55.57 2.35 10.21
N ILE A 778 54.72 2.17 11.21
CA ILE A 778 53.27 2.04 11.03
C ILE A 778 52.59 3.30 11.57
N HIS A 779 51.76 3.94 10.75
CA HIS A 779 51.00 5.13 11.13
C HIS A 779 49.52 4.74 11.30
N MET A 780 49.04 4.69 12.55
CA MET A 780 47.67 4.34 12.89
C MET A 780 46.87 5.62 13.13
N LYS A 781 45.93 5.93 12.24
CA LYS A 781 45.03 7.08 12.37
C LYS A 781 43.88 6.73 13.32
N ILE A 782 43.65 7.58 14.31
CA ILE A 782 42.59 7.42 15.32
C ILE A 782 41.60 8.57 15.16
N GLN A 783 40.31 8.29 15.33
CA GLN A 783 39.27 9.31 15.35
C GLN A 783 38.97 9.73 16.79
N GLU A 784 39.01 11.02 17.04
CA GLU A 784 38.72 11.63 18.35
C GLU A 784 37.28 12.16 18.35
N ALA A 785 36.47 11.72 19.30
CA ALA A 785 35.16 12.28 19.61
C ALA A 785 35.01 12.37 21.14
N GLU A 786 33.92 11.85 21.72
CA GLU A 786 33.81 11.68 23.18
C GLU A 786 34.81 10.64 23.72
N LYS A 787 35.05 9.60 22.92
CA LYS A 787 36.02 8.51 23.07
C LYS A 787 36.95 8.45 21.85
N TYR A 788 37.97 7.61 21.88
CA TYR A 788 38.85 7.35 20.75
C TYR A 788 38.37 6.13 19.96
N TYR A 789 38.32 6.22 18.63
CA TYR A 789 37.83 5.15 17.76
C TYR A 789 38.90 4.69 16.77
N TYR A 790 39.08 3.37 16.67
CA TYR A 790 39.96 2.73 15.69
C TYR A 790 39.34 1.41 15.22
N LYS A 791 39.14 1.28 13.89
CA LYS A 791 38.57 0.09 13.22
C LYS A 791 37.24 -0.40 13.84
N GLY A 792 36.35 0.52 14.22
CA GLY A 792 35.03 0.20 14.79
C GLY A 792 35.02 -0.02 16.31
N ASN A 793 36.18 -0.14 16.96
CA ASN A 793 36.28 -0.27 18.41
C ASN A 793 36.43 1.11 19.08
N SER A 794 35.83 1.28 20.26
CA SER A 794 35.93 2.48 21.10
C SER A 794 36.89 2.26 22.28
N TYR A 795 37.70 3.27 22.60
CA TYR A 795 38.65 3.31 23.70
C TYR A 795 38.41 4.56 24.54
N ASP A 796 38.45 4.43 25.86
CA ASP A 796 38.12 5.52 26.78
C ASP A 796 39.19 6.61 26.78
N ASP A 797 40.46 6.22 26.65
CA ASP A 797 41.59 7.12 26.50
C ASP A 797 42.67 6.57 25.53
N LEU A 798 43.66 7.42 25.22
CA LEU A 798 44.75 7.04 24.32
C LEU A 798 45.70 6.02 24.94
N ASP A 799 45.88 6.02 26.27
CA ASP A 799 46.76 5.08 26.95
C ASP A 799 46.17 3.66 26.88
N GLU A 800 44.85 3.54 26.99
CA GLU A 800 44.11 2.30 26.79
C GLU A 800 44.33 1.77 25.36
N PHE A 801 44.13 2.62 24.34
CA PHE A 801 44.40 2.26 22.94
C PHE A 801 45.86 1.84 22.74
N ILE A 802 46.82 2.62 23.25
CA ILE A 802 48.25 2.33 23.14
C ILE A 802 48.57 1.01 23.83
N SER A 803 47.98 0.72 24.98
CA SER A 803 48.22 -0.50 25.74
C SER A 803 47.63 -1.74 25.06
N ARG A 804 46.35 -1.68 24.66
CA ARG A 804 45.61 -2.81 24.10
C ARG A 804 46.00 -3.14 22.67
N VAL A 805 46.23 -2.12 21.85
CA VAL A 805 46.49 -2.27 20.41
C VAL A 805 47.97 -2.09 20.11
N ALA A 806 48.52 -0.91 20.37
CA ALA A 806 49.84 -0.51 19.87
C ALA A 806 50.98 -1.35 20.49
N LYS A 807 50.97 -1.56 21.81
CA LYS A 807 51.95 -2.40 22.52
C LYS A 807 51.79 -3.88 22.21
N LYS A 808 50.55 -4.36 22.04
CA LYS A 808 50.26 -5.75 21.65
C LYS A 808 50.78 -6.04 20.25
N MET A 809 50.56 -5.13 19.29
CA MET A 809 51.14 -5.21 17.94
C MET A 809 52.68 -5.25 17.99
N LEU A 810 53.33 -4.37 18.76
CA LEU A 810 54.79 -4.40 18.92
C LEU A 810 55.28 -5.72 19.52
N THR A 811 54.52 -6.31 20.45
CA THR A 811 54.83 -7.63 21.03
C THR A 811 54.71 -8.73 19.98
N ASN A 812 53.66 -8.71 19.15
CA ASN A 812 53.50 -9.63 18.02
C ASN A 812 54.67 -9.50 17.03
N PHE A 813 55.09 -8.28 16.68
CA PHE A 813 56.26 -8.07 15.84
C PHE A 813 57.56 -8.62 16.46
N LYS A 814 57.76 -8.47 17.77
CA LYS A 814 58.90 -9.07 18.47
C LYS A 814 58.85 -10.60 18.43
N ASN A 815 57.68 -11.20 18.66
CA ASN A 815 57.48 -12.64 18.61
C ASN A 815 57.77 -13.20 17.20
N ILE A 816 57.30 -12.51 16.16
CA ILE A 816 57.58 -12.85 14.76
C ILE A 816 59.08 -12.78 14.48
N LYS A 817 59.78 -11.73 14.94
CA LYS A 817 61.23 -11.59 14.75
C LYS A 817 62.04 -12.69 15.45
N ASN A 818 61.56 -13.18 16.58
CA ASN A 818 62.21 -14.26 17.35
C ASN A 818 61.92 -15.66 16.79
N HIS A 819 61.04 -15.77 15.78
CA HIS A 819 60.68 -17.06 15.22
C HIS A 819 61.81 -17.64 14.36
N LYS A 820 62.04 -18.95 14.47
CA LYS A 820 63.15 -19.67 13.80
C LYS A 820 63.20 -19.56 12.27
N TYR A 821 62.07 -19.30 11.63
CA TYR A 821 61.96 -19.13 10.16
C TYR A 821 61.79 -17.67 9.74
N TYR A 822 62.11 -16.71 10.63
CA TYR A 822 62.12 -15.29 10.30
C TYR A 822 63.46 -14.86 9.72
N PHE A 823 63.42 -14.01 8.70
CA PHE A 823 64.58 -13.44 8.03
C PHE A 823 64.45 -11.92 7.95
N GLU A 824 65.57 -11.22 8.12
CA GLU A 824 65.60 -9.75 8.15
C GLU A 824 65.20 -9.11 6.82
N ASN A 825 65.61 -9.72 5.71
CA ASN A 825 65.39 -9.21 4.36
C ASN A 825 64.91 -10.34 3.45
N GLU A 826 64.12 -9.96 2.44
CA GLU A 826 63.56 -10.89 1.45
C GLU A 826 64.65 -11.64 0.66
N GLU A 827 65.79 -10.99 0.38
CA GLU A 827 66.93 -11.59 -0.34
C GLU A 827 67.51 -12.80 0.40
N LYS A 828 67.82 -12.66 1.70
CA LYS A 828 68.34 -13.76 2.54
C LYS A 828 67.34 -14.92 2.64
N LEU A 829 66.04 -14.62 2.64
CA LEU A 829 64.98 -15.62 2.64
C LEU A 829 64.93 -16.37 1.30
N LEU A 830 65.03 -15.66 0.17
CA LEU A 830 65.11 -16.29 -1.15
C LEU A 830 66.33 -17.19 -1.27
N ASP A 831 67.50 -16.79 -0.77
CA ASP A 831 68.69 -17.63 -0.74
C ASP A 831 68.47 -18.91 0.08
N TYR A 832 67.83 -18.81 1.24
CA TYR A 832 67.46 -19.97 2.07
C TYR A 832 66.49 -20.93 1.36
N LEU A 833 65.52 -20.38 0.62
CA LEU A 833 64.56 -21.16 -0.18
C LEU A 833 65.23 -21.81 -1.40
N ASN A 834 66.27 -21.19 -1.95
CA ASN A 834 66.99 -21.64 -3.14
C ASN A 834 68.02 -22.75 -2.89
N GLN A 835 68.42 -22.98 -1.64
CA GLN A 835 69.39 -24.02 -1.27
C GLN A 835 68.90 -25.47 -1.52
N GLY A 836 67.63 -25.69 -1.88
CA GLY A 836 67.10 -27.01 -2.26
C GLY A 836 66.99 -28.03 -1.11
N GLY A 837 66.20 -29.08 -1.29
CA GLY A 837 66.01 -30.15 -0.30
C GLY A 837 64.85 -31.10 -0.62
N SER A 838 64.70 -32.16 0.16
CA SER A 838 63.62 -33.15 0.02
C SER A 838 62.26 -32.69 0.58
N TYR A 839 62.15 -31.45 1.07
CA TYR A 839 60.94 -30.87 1.63
C TYR A 839 60.75 -29.40 1.21
N ILE A 840 59.50 -28.94 1.18
CA ILE A 840 59.14 -27.54 0.89
C ILE A 840 59.65 -26.65 2.03
N ARG A 841 60.55 -25.72 1.69
CA ARG A 841 61.03 -24.70 2.61
C ARG A 841 60.09 -23.49 2.59
N TYR A 842 59.91 -22.86 3.75
CA TYR A 842 59.16 -21.62 3.91
C TYR A 842 59.87 -20.70 4.90
N GLY A 843 59.56 -19.41 4.84
CA GLY A 843 60.01 -18.44 5.82
C GLY A 843 59.28 -17.12 5.73
N PHE A 844 59.62 -16.21 6.64
CA PHE A 844 58.90 -14.97 6.85
C PHE A 844 59.82 -13.76 6.85
N CYS A 845 59.38 -12.64 6.30
CA CYS A 845 60.05 -11.35 6.42
C CYS A 845 59.05 -10.20 6.54
N LEU A 846 59.44 -9.10 7.19
CA LEU A 846 58.57 -7.92 7.27
C LEU A 846 58.57 -7.15 5.95
N SER A 847 57.38 -6.77 5.47
CA SER A 847 57.24 -6.04 4.22
C SER A 847 57.59 -4.56 4.40
N ARG A 848 58.65 -4.08 3.74
CA ARG A 848 58.95 -2.64 3.64
C ARG A 848 57.93 -1.90 2.78
N LYS A 849 57.39 -2.56 1.75
CA LYS A 849 56.39 -1.99 0.83
C LYS A 849 55.01 -1.81 1.49
N TYR A 850 54.67 -2.68 2.43
CA TYR A 850 53.40 -2.66 3.16
C TYR A 850 53.67 -2.76 4.67
N PRO A 851 54.02 -1.64 5.33
CA PRO A 851 54.23 -1.62 6.77
C PRO A 851 53.00 -2.17 7.50
N GLY A 852 53.21 -3.06 8.47
CA GLY A 852 52.13 -3.77 9.15
C GLY A 852 51.78 -5.13 8.55
N LYS A 853 52.38 -5.53 7.42
CA LYS A 853 52.22 -6.87 6.84
C LYS A 853 53.47 -7.73 7.00
N LEU A 854 53.25 -8.98 7.39
CA LEU A 854 54.22 -10.06 7.36
C LEU A 854 54.13 -10.78 6.01
N CYS A 855 55.26 -10.93 5.33
CA CYS A 855 55.35 -11.66 4.08
C CYS A 855 55.79 -13.11 4.36
N MET A 856 54.99 -14.08 3.91
CA MET A 856 55.37 -15.49 3.89
C MET A 856 55.83 -15.86 2.47
N LEU A 857 56.99 -16.50 2.38
CA LEU A 857 57.50 -17.05 1.13
C LEU A 857 57.75 -18.55 1.28
N TYR A 858 57.34 -19.33 0.30
CA TYR A 858 57.61 -20.76 0.22
C TYR A 858 57.82 -21.20 -1.23
N ARG A 859 58.47 -22.34 -1.43
CA ARG A 859 58.83 -22.84 -2.77
C ARG A 859 58.29 -24.25 -3.02
N ASP A 860 57.35 -24.35 -3.95
CA ASP A 860 56.79 -25.61 -4.45
C ASP A 860 56.87 -25.60 -5.99
N GLY A 861 58.06 -25.87 -6.51
CA GLY A 861 58.40 -25.68 -7.94
C GLY A 861 58.54 -24.21 -8.39
N ARG A 862 57.71 -23.29 -7.85
CA ARG A 862 57.78 -21.83 -8.02
C ARG A 862 57.78 -21.13 -6.66
N ASN A 863 58.23 -19.88 -6.61
CA ASN A 863 58.21 -19.07 -5.40
C ASN A 863 56.82 -18.44 -5.22
N HIS A 864 56.15 -18.79 -4.13
CA HIS A 864 54.86 -18.22 -3.75
C HIS A 864 55.05 -17.17 -2.66
N LYS A 865 54.30 -16.07 -2.75
CA LYS A 865 54.39 -14.93 -1.85
C LYS A 865 53.01 -14.55 -1.33
N GLU A 866 52.83 -14.63 -0.03
CA GLU A 866 51.56 -14.37 0.65
C GLU A 866 51.75 -13.30 1.73
N TYR A 867 50.72 -12.49 1.98
CA TYR A 867 50.77 -11.38 2.94
C TYR A 867 49.77 -11.58 4.08
N ILE A 868 50.27 -11.50 5.30
CA ILE A 868 49.51 -11.64 6.54
C ILE A 868 49.49 -10.27 7.22
N THR A 869 48.33 -9.78 7.60
CA THR A 869 48.23 -8.53 8.35
C THR A 869 48.58 -8.80 9.81
N VAL A 870 49.51 -8.03 10.37
CA VAL A 870 49.84 -8.10 11.79
C VAL A 870 49.04 -7.00 12.49
N ASP A 871 48.13 -7.39 13.36
CA ASP A 871 47.34 -6.51 14.22
C ASP A 871 47.44 -7.03 15.67
N GLU A 872 46.38 -6.86 16.48
CA GLU A 872 46.24 -7.59 17.75
C GLU A 872 46.41 -9.11 17.60
N HIS A 873 45.99 -9.65 16.45
CA HIS A 873 46.16 -11.02 16.01
C HIS A 873 46.79 -11.02 14.61
N LEU A 874 47.30 -12.17 14.16
CA LEU A 874 47.68 -12.35 12.76
C LEU A 874 46.41 -12.59 11.94
N VAL A 875 46.17 -11.79 10.90
CA VAL A 875 44.95 -11.87 10.08
C VAL A 875 45.30 -12.30 8.66
N TYR A 876 44.69 -13.40 8.21
CA TYR A 876 44.83 -13.94 6.87
C TYR A 876 43.48 -14.45 6.36
N GLU A 877 43.03 -14.00 5.19
CA GLU A 877 41.74 -14.35 4.57
C GLU A 877 40.51 -14.24 5.51
N GLY A 878 40.51 -13.23 6.38
CA GLY A 878 39.41 -12.99 7.34
C GLY A 878 39.45 -13.86 8.61
N ARG A 879 40.43 -14.75 8.76
CA ARG A 879 40.65 -15.55 9.98
C ARG A 879 41.74 -14.94 10.86
N ASN A 880 41.58 -15.06 12.17
CA ASN A 880 42.50 -14.56 13.19
C ASN A 880 43.33 -15.73 13.76
N PHE A 881 44.65 -15.54 13.88
CA PHE A 881 45.58 -16.49 14.48
C PHE A 881 46.32 -15.81 15.63
N ALA A 882 46.42 -16.50 16.77
CA ALA A 882 47.09 -15.98 17.97
C ALA A 882 48.62 -16.04 17.87
N SER A 883 49.15 -16.98 17.08
CA SER A 883 50.60 -17.14 16.88
C SER A 883 50.97 -17.51 15.45
N LEU A 884 52.24 -17.28 15.10
CA LEU A 884 52.76 -17.67 13.79
C LEU A 884 52.75 -19.20 13.60
N ASP A 885 52.96 -19.97 14.67
CA ASP A 885 52.91 -21.44 14.63
C ASP A 885 51.50 -21.96 14.33
N GLU A 886 50.48 -21.35 14.92
CA GLU A 886 49.08 -21.66 14.65
C GLU A 886 48.73 -21.39 13.19
N PHE A 887 49.12 -20.22 12.69
CA PHE A 887 48.96 -19.87 11.27
C PHE A 887 49.67 -20.88 10.35
N VAL A 888 50.90 -21.29 10.69
CA VAL A 888 51.66 -22.28 9.91
C VAL A 888 50.98 -23.66 9.92
N ARG A 889 50.43 -24.10 11.05
CA ARG A 889 49.68 -25.37 11.13
C ARG A 889 48.46 -25.34 10.22
N TYR A 890 47.69 -24.25 10.29
CA TYR A 890 46.55 -24.03 9.39
C TYR A 890 46.99 -24.09 7.92
N ARG A 891 48.04 -23.33 7.56
CA ARG A 891 48.48 -23.25 6.16
C ARG A 891 49.02 -24.57 5.61
N LYS A 892 49.57 -25.44 6.47
CA LYS A 892 50.04 -26.79 6.12
C LYS A 892 48.91 -27.82 6.02
N SER A 893 47.74 -27.55 6.60
CA SER A 893 46.58 -28.44 6.52
C SER A 893 45.76 -28.26 5.23
N LEU A 894 45.96 -27.13 4.55
CA LEU A 894 45.52 -26.85 3.19
C LEU A 894 46.53 -27.39 2.20
#